data_AF-A0A7J5BZM7-F1
#
_entry.id   AF-A0A7J5BZM7-F1
#
_cell.length_a   1.000
_cell.length_b   1.000
_cell.length_c   1.000
_cell.angle_alpha   90.00
_cell.angle_beta   90.00
_cell.angle_gamma   90.00
#
_symmetry.space_group_name_H-M   'P 1'
#
loop_
_entity.id
_entity.type
_entity.pdbx_description
1 polymer ?
#
loop_
_entity_poly.entity_id
_entity_poly.type
_entity_poly.pdbx_seq_one_letter_code
_entity_poly.pdbx_strand_id
1 'polypeptide(L)'
;MSPTPRDEARLAALEHWAVAAHRAGHAVPERHQLAAVAQAGGVTPVLQRVPQVVAWERTLGWLLEQADAGVVQPHTSLPEALRRPVAAPGARPAAGGQAPPHVDGPTRADQRFVAVRDWHARATDAGTENAWQLRETHLRLVANSHVQTADEIRAIFPPVIGQFANELASALDVRGSASPSTTPEPGRGDEASTPSAGTGRTQVPTSAAPTDAPNADRATPPPSRPAEPEPEARPDPTVDAEGFAPYEFGASEGEPAALVVRRRPEGGVHVSWRGPESAEPDRVTVDRLITSDEFAPYSPDAARLVTATTATEAVDDMAFSHAARHYQVWRNTGADLDDAKLAQPVLVARGQLVSPVLELDLREDEGRVIGQWRVLPGTTRVQVFRIPVQVAAGASGDPRFRILSDELNLGGFVDTEADRGARYLYQVFAEAEFDGVARLSAPLNNEVLVSAVHRPVTDLSFELHDHEDAPLFDLSWSIPPGGQVVVYRTEQPHQPGIERQATRAAALDQAGLPVAKRLAHPITTTGQTASMRQVPWPTGWTRAYFTTVVLLGDMAFVGNTVRGVRVPRVGRPKLIERVNREILTFEWPEGADVVLAYKSMRGIDSAVAMQGQAIEVSRTDYRDRGGLEFPAGQLDVQGCDLHLVSVAFDGGARVLAEPTIVTYPGLLRIWYQVLQGSLPDGRPAVTVRVRAQQDVQHAPPFVLVHNRDRLPLTIGDGRPVAVVPEGPPTQPQRRFVPSPLGMRPSPAGTWHADPGAFLQEVPPVGFLRLFVDLPPEVLRRVALLDPPVATLRVAPRAPMGGGPGGP
;
A
#
# COMPACT_ATOMS: atom_id res chain seq x y z
N MET A 1 -37.08 -22.40 -41.35
CA MET A 1 -36.35 -23.54 -40.78
C MET A 1 -37.17 -24.03 -39.61
N SER A 2 -37.47 -25.33 -39.53
CA SER A 2 -38.17 -25.91 -38.37
C SER A 2 -37.27 -25.80 -37.14
N PRO A 3 -37.80 -25.45 -35.95
CA PRO A 3 -36.99 -25.33 -34.73
C PRO A 3 -36.32 -26.66 -34.40
N THR A 4 -35.06 -26.63 -33.97
CA THR A 4 -34.37 -27.84 -33.51
C THR A 4 -34.85 -28.22 -32.10
N PRO A 5 -34.72 -29.49 -31.67
CA PRO A 5 -35.06 -29.90 -30.30
C PRO A 5 -34.32 -29.08 -29.22
N ARG A 6 -33.12 -28.57 -29.56
CA ARG A 6 -32.33 -27.68 -28.71
C ARG A 6 -32.95 -26.29 -28.61
N ASP A 7 -33.47 -25.75 -29.71
CA ASP A 7 -34.17 -24.45 -29.71
C ASP A 7 -35.49 -24.53 -28.94
N GLU A 8 -36.20 -25.65 -29.01
CA GLU A 8 -37.41 -25.91 -28.22
C GLU A 8 -37.11 -25.98 -26.72
N ALA A 9 -36.02 -26.66 -26.32
CA ALA A 9 -35.59 -26.72 -24.93
C ALA A 9 -35.19 -25.35 -24.37
N ARG A 10 -34.45 -24.55 -25.16
CA ARG A 10 -34.10 -23.16 -24.82
C ARG A 10 -35.35 -22.28 -24.69
N LEU A 11 -36.26 -22.36 -25.66
CA LEU A 11 -37.50 -21.57 -25.64
C LEU A 11 -38.36 -21.93 -24.42
N ALA A 12 -38.52 -23.22 -24.12
CA ALA A 12 -39.24 -23.66 -22.93
C ALA A 12 -38.61 -23.12 -21.63
N ALA A 13 -37.28 -23.10 -21.52
CA ALA A 13 -36.58 -22.53 -20.36
C ALA A 13 -36.86 -21.02 -20.20
N LEU A 14 -36.81 -20.28 -21.31
CA LEU A 14 -37.08 -18.84 -21.33
C LEU A 14 -38.55 -18.51 -21.04
N GLU A 15 -39.51 -19.27 -21.58
CA GLU A 15 -40.94 -19.05 -21.35
C GLU A 15 -41.32 -19.30 -19.89
N HIS A 16 -40.83 -20.39 -19.28
CA HIS A 16 -41.10 -20.67 -17.87
C HIS A 16 -40.53 -19.59 -16.94
N TRP A 17 -39.32 -19.11 -17.23
CA TRP A 17 -38.75 -17.97 -16.51
C TRP A 17 -39.58 -16.71 -16.70
N ALA A 18 -39.98 -16.37 -17.93
CA ALA A 18 -40.75 -15.17 -18.22
C ALA A 18 -42.09 -15.15 -17.47
N VAL A 19 -42.76 -16.31 -17.36
CA VAL A 19 -43.98 -16.44 -16.55
C VAL A 19 -43.71 -16.19 -15.07
N ALA A 20 -42.61 -16.72 -14.52
CA ALA A 20 -42.24 -16.51 -13.13
C ALA A 20 -41.88 -15.04 -12.83
N ALA A 21 -41.07 -14.42 -13.69
CA ALA A 21 -40.68 -13.01 -13.57
C ALA A 21 -41.88 -12.05 -13.76
N HIS A 22 -42.82 -12.38 -14.66
CA HIS A 22 -44.05 -11.62 -14.84
C HIS A 22 -44.96 -11.71 -13.61
N ARG A 23 -45.11 -12.91 -13.01
CA ARG A 23 -45.85 -13.08 -11.74
C ARG A 23 -45.22 -12.31 -10.57
N ALA A 24 -43.90 -12.12 -10.60
CA ALA A 24 -43.17 -11.29 -9.64
C ALA A 24 -43.30 -9.77 -9.91
N GLY A 25 -44.10 -9.36 -10.90
CA GLY A 25 -44.39 -7.95 -11.21
C GLY A 25 -43.38 -7.27 -12.13
N HIS A 26 -42.51 -8.03 -12.81
CA HIS A 26 -41.53 -7.47 -13.73
C HIS A 26 -42.00 -7.46 -15.19
N ALA A 27 -41.58 -6.43 -15.94
CA ALA A 27 -41.72 -6.41 -17.39
C ALA A 27 -40.74 -7.40 -18.04
N VAL A 28 -41.25 -8.30 -18.88
CA VAL A 28 -40.47 -9.36 -19.53
C VAL A 28 -40.54 -9.24 -21.05
N PRO A 29 -39.56 -9.78 -21.81
CA PRO A 29 -39.63 -9.82 -23.27
C PRO A 29 -40.85 -10.60 -23.76
N GLU A 30 -41.38 -10.21 -24.91
CA GLU A 30 -42.50 -10.91 -25.53
C GLU A 30 -42.07 -12.28 -26.07
N ARG A 31 -43.02 -13.21 -26.18
CA ARG A 31 -42.77 -14.58 -26.64
C ARG A 31 -41.99 -14.66 -27.96
N HIS A 32 -42.32 -13.81 -28.92
CA HIS A 32 -41.63 -13.79 -30.22
C HIS A 32 -40.16 -13.34 -30.11
N GLN A 33 -39.83 -12.51 -29.11
CA GLN A 33 -38.48 -12.06 -28.82
C GLN A 33 -37.69 -13.17 -28.12
N LEU A 34 -38.32 -13.89 -27.17
CA LEU A 34 -37.72 -15.06 -26.53
C LEU A 34 -37.44 -16.19 -27.53
N ALA A 35 -38.34 -16.40 -28.50
CA ALA A 35 -38.13 -17.35 -29.60
C ALA A 35 -36.92 -16.96 -30.46
N ALA A 36 -36.76 -15.67 -30.76
CA ALA A 36 -35.59 -15.18 -31.49
C ALA A 36 -34.28 -15.33 -30.70
N VAL A 37 -34.29 -15.09 -29.39
CA VAL A 37 -33.15 -15.32 -28.48
C VAL A 37 -32.79 -16.81 -28.41
N ALA A 38 -33.78 -17.69 -28.29
CA ALA A 38 -33.59 -19.14 -28.22
C ALA A 38 -32.98 -19.70 -29.51
N GLN A 39 -33.48 -19.26 -30.67
CA GLN A 39 -32.96 -19.66 -31.98
C GLN A 39 -31.55 -19.13 -32.24
N ALA A 40 -31.25 -17.90 -31.80
CA ALA A 40 -29.93 -17.30 -31.96
C ALA A 40 -28.89 -17.83 -30.94
N GLY A 41 -29.34 -18.49 -29.87
CA GLY A 41 -28.47 -18.92 -28.77
C GLY A 41 -27.89 -17.74 -27.96
N GLY A 42 -28.53 -16.58 -28.00
CA GLY A 42 -28.06 -15.36 -27.33
C GLY A 42 -28.82 -14.11 -27.78
N VAL A 43 -28.50 -12.97 -27.16
CA VAL A 43 -29.08 -11.67 -27.53
C VAL A 43 -28.32 -11.09 -28.72
N THR A 44 -29.00 -10.93 -29.86
CA THR A 44 -28.41 -10.37 -31.09
C THR A 44 -28.43 -8.83 -31.07
N PRO A 45 -27.61 -8.14 -31.89
CA PRO A 45 -27.60 -6.67 -31.95
C PRO A 45 -28.95 -6.03 -32.30
N VAL A 46 -29.84 -6.76 -32.98
CA VAL A 46 -31.21 -6.31 -33.27
C VAL A 46 -32.07 -6.35 -32.01
N LEU A 47 -31.92 -7.39 -31.19
CA LEU A 47 -32.65 -7.57 -29.94
C LEU A 47 -32.11 -6.69 -28.80
N GLN A 48 -30.87 -6.22 -28.89
CA GLN A 48 -30.30 -5.20 -27.99
C GLN A 48 -31.01 -3.84 -28.08
N ARG A 49 -31.92 -3.65 -29.04
CA ARG A 49 -32.78 -2.44 -29.13
C ARG A 49 -34.08 -2.57 -28.34
N VAL A 50 -34.40 -3.77 -27.84
CA VAL A 50 -35.61 -4.02 -27.05
C VAL A 50 -35.29 -3.83 -25.56
N PRO A 51 -35.87 -2.83 -24.86
CA PRO A 51 -35.50 -2.50 -23.49
C PRO A 51 -35.64 -3.66 -22.51
N GLN A 52 -36.69 -4.49 -22.67
CA GLN A 52 -36.94 -5.66 -21.84
C GLN A 52 -35.88 -6.75 -22.07
N VAL A 53 -35.37 -6.90 -23.30
CA VAL A 53 -34.31 -7.88 -23.59
C VAL A 53 -32.99 -7.42 -22.99
N VAL A 54 -32.66 -6.13 -23.10
CA VAL A 54 -31.45 -5.55 -22.49
C VAL A 54 -31.48 -5.63 -20.97
N ALA A 55 -32.63 -5.31 -20.37
CA ALA A 55 -32.80 -5.39 -18.92
C ALA A 55 -32.60 -6.81 -18.36
N TRP A 56 -32.83 -7.83 -19.18
CA TRP A 56 -32.73 -9.24 -18.79
C TRP A 56 -31.60 -10.01 -19.47
N GLU A 57 -30.68 -9.34 -20.19
CA GLU A 57 -29.67 -9.99 -21.03
C GLU A 57 -28.83 -11.02 -20.27
N ARG A 58 -28.44 -10.70 -19.03
CA ARG A 58 -27.70 -11.62 -18.14
C ARG A 58 -28.51 -12.86 -17.77
N THR A 59 -29.81 -12.68 -17.50
CA THR A 59 -30.72 -13.76 -17.12
C THR A 59 -31.02 -14.66 -18.31
N LEU A 60 -31.24 -14.07 -19.49
CA LEU A 60 -31.43 -14.79 -20.75
C LEU A 60 -30.19 -15.62 -21.11
N GLY A 61 -28.99 -15.03 -21.03
CA GLY A 61 -27.73 -15.72 -21.29
C GLY A 61 -27.50 -16.91 -20.37
N TRP A 62 -27.72 -16.73 -19.06
CA TRP A 62 -27.57 -17.82 -18.09
C TRP A 62 -28.56 -18.96 -18.35
N LEU A 63 -29.84 -18.65 -18.64
CA LEU A 63 -30.84 -19.68 -18.94
C LEU A 63 -30.52 -20.48 -20.20
N LEU A 64 -29.95 -19.83 -21.22
CA LEU A 64 -29.51 -20.50 -22.44
C LEU A 64 -28.32 -21.43 -22.19
N GLU A 65 -27.34 -21.01 -21.40
CA GLU A 65 -26.20 -21.85 -21.00
C GLU A 65 -26.67 -23.10 -20.23
N GLN A 66 -27.61 -22.95 -19.30
CA GLN A 66 -28.13 -24.09 -18.53
C GLN A 66 -29.00 -25.01 -19.40
N ALA A 67 -29.82 -24.46 -20.30
CA ALA A 67 -30.59 -25.25 -21.24
C ALA A 67 -29.69 -26.04 -22.21
N ASP A 68 -28.58 -25.44 -22.64
CA ASP A 68 -27.55 -26.10 -23.47
C ASP A 68 -26.78 -27.19 -22.72
N ALA A 69 -26.61 -27.03 -21.41
CA ALA A 69 -26.05 -28.05 -20.52
C ALA A 69 -27.05 -29.18 -20.19
N GLY A 70 -28.28 -29.13 -20.71
CA GLY A 70 -29.31 -30.15 -20.50
C GLY A 70 -30.01 -30.09 -19.14
N VAL A 71 -29.92 -28.97 -18.43
CA VAL A 71 -30.57 -28.78 -17.13
C VAL A 71 -32.08 -28.66 -17.32
N VAL A 72 -32.85 -29.50 -16.61
CA VAL A 72 -34.31 -29.49 -16.62
C VAL A 72 -34.82 -28.34 -15.74
N GLN A 73 -35.65 -27.45 -16.31
CA GLN A 73 -36.24 -26.29 -15.61
C GLN A 73 -35.23 -25.33 -14.95
N PRO A 74 -34.26 -24.77 -15.69
CA PRO A 74 -33.18 -23.97 -15.10
C PRO A 74 -33.67 -22.70 -14.35
N HIS A 75 -34.86 -22.20 -14.70
CA HIS A 75 -35.48 -21.05 -14.05
C HIS A 75 -35.77 -21.24 -12.54
N THR A 76 -35.87 -22.48 -12.03
CA THR A 76 -36.06 -22.73 -10.59
C THR A 76 -34.79 -22.51 -9.78
N SER A 77 -33.63 -22.74 -10.40
CA SER A 77 -32.29 -22.61 -9.78
C SER A 77 -31.64 -21.26 -10.10
N LEU A 78 -32.42 -20.29 -10.57
CA LEU A 78 -31.93 -18.99 -10.98
C LEU A 78 -31.30 -18.25 -9.78
N PRO A 79 -30.01 -17.85 -9.86
CA PRO A 79 -29.36 -17.06 -8.81
C PRO A 79 -30.14 -15.79 -8.49
N GLU A 80 -30.17 -15.39 -7.21
CA GLU A 80 -30.98 -14.25 -6.73
C GLU A 80 -30.66 -12.94 -7.49
N ALA A 81 -29.39 -12.72 -7.83
CA ALA A 81 -28.94 -11.55 -8.59
C ALA A 81 -29.50 -11.49 -10.03
N LEU A 82 -29.94 -12.62 -10.59
CA LEU A 82 -30.52 -12.72 -11.94
C LEU A 82 -32.05 -12.71 -11.91
N ARG A 83 -32.68 -12.68 -10.74
CA ARG A 83 -34.15 -12.65 -10.59
C ARG A 83 -34.76 -11.27 -10.76
N ARG A 84 -33.93 -10.23 -10.92
CA ARG A 84 -34.36 -8.84 -11.08
C ARG A 84 -33.79 -8.24 -12.38
N PRO A 85 -34.54 -7.40 -13.09
CA PRO A 85 -34.05 -6.73 -14.29
C PRO A 85 -32.97 -5.70 -13.93
N VAL A 86 -31.95 -5.58 -14.77
CA VAL A 86 -31.00 -4.47 -14.73
C VAL A 86 -31.70 -3.22 -15.26
N ALA A 87 -31.67 -2.12 -14.51
CA ALA A 87 -32.30 -0.87 -14.92
C ALA A 87 -31.71 -0.41 -16.27
N ALA A 88 -32.56 -0.25 -17.29
CA ALA A 88 -32.14 0.33 -18.56
C ALA A 88 -31.64 1.78 -18.32
N PRO A 89 -30.58 2.23 -19.01
CA PRO A 89 -30.03 3.56 -18.82
C PRO A 89 -31.07 4.62 -19.26
N GLY A 90 -31.73 5.28 -18.30
CA GLY A 90 -32.71 6.33 -18.57
C GLY A 90 -33.73 6.66 -17.47
N ALA A 91 -33.90 5.82 -16.43
CA ALA A 91 -34.81 6.13 -15.32
C ALA A 91 -34.04 6.76 -14.13
N ARG A 92 -34.46 7.96 -13.70
CA ARG A 92 -33.92 8.66 -12.51
C ARG A 92 -34.15 7.82 -11.24
N PRO A 93 -33.16 7.67 -10.34
CA PRO A 93 -33.32 6.85 -9.14
C PRO A 93 -34.00 7.62 -8.00
N ALA A 94 -34.95 6.96 -7.33
CA ALA A 94 -35.29 7.26 -5.95
C ALA A 94 -34.25 6.59 -5.03
N ALA A 95 -33.91 7.28 -3.95
CA ALA A 95 -32.78 7.02 -3.08
C ALA A 95 -32.78 5.65 -2.37
N GLY A 96 -31.57 5.11 -2.17
CA GLY A 96 -31.23 4.20 -1.08
C GLY A 96 -30.82 2.77 -1.49
N GLY A 97 -29.59 2.37 -1.13
CA GLY A 97 -29.25 0.96 -0.87
C GLY A 97 -28.16 0.33 -1.74
N GLN A 98 -26.93 0.36 -1.21
CA GLN A 98 -25.81 -0.60 -1.33
C GLN A 98 -25.47 -1.28 -2.67
N ALA A 99 -24.24 -1.03 -3.11
CA ALA A 99 -23.58 -1.65 -4.27
C ALA A 99 -23.23 -3.14 -4.05
N PRO A 100 -23.39 -4.01 -5.07
CA PRO A 100 -22.82 -5.37 -5.08
C PRO A 100 -21.31 -5.36 -5.38
N PRO A 101 -20.57 -6.46 -5.11
CA PRO A 101 -19.12 -6.53 -5.27
C PRO A 101 -18.73 -6.40 -6.75
N HIS A 102 -17.71 -5.58 -6.98
CA HIS A 102 -17.10 -5.33 -8.28
C HIS A 102 -16.54 -6.64 -8.85
N VAL A 103 -16.97 -7.04 -10.05
CA VAL A 103 -16.16 -7.91 -10.91
C VAL A 103 -15.18 -6.96 -11.59
N ASP A 104 -13.87 -7.22 -11.48
CA ASP A 104 -12.81 -6.39 -12.04
C ASP A 104 -13.00 -6.21 -13.55
N GLY A 105 -13.28 -4.98 -13.97
CA GLY A 105 -13.15 -4.58 -15.36
C GLY A 105 -11.66 -4.45 -15.75
N PRO A 106 -11.32 -4.49 -17.04
CA PRO A 106 -9.94 -4.32 -17.48
C PRO A 106 -9.36 -3.02 -16.92
N THR A 107 -8.20 -3.11 -16.27
CA THR A 107 -7.57 -1.97 -15.61
C THR A 107 -7.21 -0.90 -16.63
N ARG A 108 -6.99 0.34 -16.18
CA ARG A 108 -6.53 1.44 -17.07
C ARG A 108 -5.24 1.08 -17.80
N ALA A 109 -4.37 0.31 -17.17
CA ALA A 109 -3.15 -0.22 -17.78
C ALA A 109 -3.45 -1.22 -18.90
N ASP A 110 -4.40 -2.14 -18.69
CA ASP A 110 -4.84 -3.09 -19.73
C ASP A 110 -5.43 -2.37 -20.95
N GLN A 111 -6.23 -1.32 -20.71
CA GLN A 111 -6.81 -0.51 -21.78
C GLN A 111 -5.74 0.27 -22.58
N ARG A 112 -4.78 0.89 -21.88
CA ARG A 112 -3.63 1.56 -22.51
C ARG A 112 -2.78 0.57 -23.30
N PHE A 113 -2.57 -0.63 -22.77
CA PHE A 113 -1.81 -1.67 -23.43
C PHE A 113 -2.51 -2.14 -24.72
N VAL A 114 -3.82 -2.36 -24.68
CA VAL A 114 -4.61 -2.68 -25.89
C VAL A 114 -4.47 -1.56 -26.93
N ALA A 115 -4.60 -0.29 -26.54
CA ALA A 115 -4.51 0.83 -27.46
C ALA A 115 -3.12 0.92 -28.15
N VAL A 116 -2.04 0.77 -27.38
CA VAL A 116 -0.67 0.81 -27.88
C VAL A 116 -0.33 -0.45 -28.71
N ARG A 117 -0.83 -1.62 -28.31
CA ARG A 117 -0.67 -2.87 -29.08
C ARG A 117 -1.41 -2.80 -30.42
N ASP A 118 -2.64 -2.29 -30.42
CA ASP A 118 -3.44 -2.17 -31.63
C ASP A 118 -2.84 -1.12 -32.58
N TRP A 119 -2.24 -0.05 -32.06
CA TRP A 119 -1.42 0.86 -32.86
C TRP A 119 -0.21 0.15 -33.45
N HIS A 120 0.54 -0.62 -32.66
CA HIS A 120 1.75 -1.32 -33.12
C HIS A 120 1.42 -2.34 -34.23
N ALA A 121 0.29 -3.05 -34.11
CA ALA A 121 -0.20 -3.94 -35.16
C ALA A 121 -0.47 -3.17 -36.46
N ARG A 122 -1.20 -2.05 -36.39
CA ARG A 122 -1.45 -1.18 -37.56
C ARG A 122 -0.18 -0.61 -38.18
N ALA A 123 0.78 -0.19 -37.35
CA ALA A 123 2.05 0.36 -37.82
C ALA A 123 2.92 -0.71 -38.51
N THR A 124 2.88 -1.94 -38.01
CA THR A 124 3.57 -3.08 -38.64
C THR A 124 2.92 -3.46 -39.96
N ASP A 125 1.59 -3.54 -40.00
CA ASP A 125 0.82 -3.83 -41.22
C ASP A 125 0.97 -2.73 -42.29
N ALA A 126 1.12 -1.48 -41.87
CA ALA A 126 1.37 -0.34 -42.75
C ALA A 126 2.83 -0.23 -43.22
N GLY A 127 3.74 -1.09 -42.73
CA GLY A 127 5.16 -1.06 -43.06
C GLY A 127 5.90 0.18 -42.53
N THR A 128 5.43 0.77 -41.43
CA THR A 128 6.09 1.92 -40.79
C THR A 128 7.53 1.55 -40.42
N GLU A 129 8.48 2.41 -40.81
CA GLU A 129 9.90 2.16 -40.65
C GLU A 129 10.26 1.92 -39.17
N ASN A 130 10.99 0.82 -38.90
CA ASN A 130 11.43 0.39 -37.56
C ASN A 130 10.31 0.03 -36.55
N ALA A 131 9.03 0.07 -36.90
CA ALA A 131 7.94 -0.28 -35.98
C ALA A 131 8.09 -1.71 -35.42
N TRP A 132 8.55 -2.64 -36.26
CA TRP A 132 8.86 -4.03 -35.92
C TRP A 132 9.92 -4.20 -34.80
N GLN A 133 10.68 -3.16 -34.46
CA GLN A 133 11.67 -3.19 -33.37
C GLN A 133 11.02 -3.04 -31.99
N LEU A 134 9.78 -2.55 -31.91
CA LEU A 134 9.05 -2.47 -30.65
C LEU A 134 8.53 -3.85 -30.24
N ARG A 135 9.04 -4.35 -29.12
CA ARG A 135 8.58 -5.61 -28.50
C ARG A 135 7.47 -5.33 -27.49
N GLU A 136 6.70 -6.34 -27.12
CA GLU A 136 5.60 -6.20 -26.15
C GLU A 136 6.05 -5.57 -24.82
N THR A 137 7.25 -5.91 -24.34
CA THR A 137 7.88 -5.24 -23.19
C THR A 137 7.96 -3.72 -23.35
N HIS A 138 8.32 -3.21 -24.52
CA HIS A 138 8.35 -1.76 -24.78
C HIS A 138 6.94 -1.16 -24.73
N LEU A 139 5.95 -1.86 -25.29
CA LEU A 139 4.56 -1.43 -25.30
C LEU A 139 3.95 -1.44 -23.88
N ARG A 140 4.24 -2.46 -23.07
CA ARG A 140 3.83 -2.55 -21.66
C ARG A 140 4.51 -1.51 -20.79
N LEU A 141 5.79 -1.22 -21.03
CA LEU A 141 6.51 -0.15 -20.35
C LEU A 141 5.80 1.20 -20.53
N VAL A 142 5.41 1.51 -21.77
CA VAL A 142 4.65 2.73 -22.12
C VAL A 142 3.24 2.67 -21.53
N ALA A 143 2.54 1.54 -21.62
CA ALA A 143 1.18 1.38 -21.10
C ALA A 143 1.09 1.51 -19.58
N ASN A 144 2.07 0.98 -18.85
CA ASN A 144 2.15 1.00 -17.38
C ASN A 144 2.75 2.29 -16.81
N SER A 145 3.31 3.14 -17.67
CA SER A 145 3.77 4.47 -17.27
C SER A 145 2.62 5.48 -17.18
N HIS A 146 2.83 6.59 -16.48
CA HIS A 146 1.85 7.67 -16.36
C HIS A 146 1.92 8.71 -17.49
N VAL A 147 2.83 8.52 -18.44
CA VAL A 147 3.05 9.46 -19.55
C VAL A 147 1.83 9.56 -20.45
N GLN A 148 1.58 10.74 -20.99
CA GLN A 148 0.49 11.00 -21.93
C GLN A 148 0.96 11.84 -23.12
N THR A 149 2.07 12.56 -23.00
CA THR A 149 2.57 13.43 -24.06
C THR A 149 3.77 12.83 -24.80
N ALA A 150 3.97 13.24 -26.05
CA ALA A 150 5.11 12.81 -26.85
C ALA A 150 6.44 13.26 -26.22
N ASP A 151 6.46 14.43 -25.58
CA ASP A 151 7.66 14.95 -24.93
C ASP A 151 8.03 14.17 -23.66
N GLU A 152 7.04 13.76 -22.86
CA GLU A 152 7.25 12.83 -21.74
C GLU A 152 7.79 11.48 -22.21
N ILE A 153 7.25 10.94 -23.32
CA ILE A 153 7.71 9.67 -23.88
C ILE A 153 9.17 9.77 -24.36
N ARG A 154 9.56 10.86 -25.03
CA ARG A 154 10.96 11.09 -25.46
C ARG A 154 11.90 11.29 -24.27
N ALA A 155 11.43 11.93 -23.21
CA ALA A 155 12.25 12.22 -22.03
C ALA A 155 12.52 10.96 -21.18
N ILE A 156 11.55 10.04 -21.11
CA ILE A 156 11.58 8.92 -20.16
C ILE A 156 12.06 7.62 -20.80
N PHE A 157 11.80 7.39 -22.09
CA PHE A 157 12.08 6.09 -22.72
C PHE A 157 13.30 6.12 -23.65
N PRO A 158 13.93 4.95 -23.89
CA PRO A 158 15.03 4.82 -24.84
C PRO A 158 14.68 5.31 -26.25
N PRO A 159 15.66 5.72 -27.07
CA PRO A 159 15.45 6.29 -28.40
C PRO A 159 14.57 5.44 -29.33
N VAL A 160 14.62 4.11 -29.18
CA VAL A 160 13.81 3.15 -29.97
C VAL A 160 12.29 3.30 -29.71
N ILE A 161 11.91 3.80 -28.53
CA ILE A 161 10.52 4.13 -28.17
C ILE A 161 10.26 5.62 -28.46
N GLY A 162 11.23 6.49 -28.14
CA GLY A 162 11.12 7.94 -28.36
C GLY A 162 10.89 8.34 -29.83
N GLN A 163 11.36 7.54 -30.79
CA GLN A 163 11.10 7.78 -32.22
C GLN A 163 9.61 7.70 -32.58
N PHE A 164 8.81 6.92 -31.84
CA PHE A 164 7.36 6.76 -32.06
C PHE A 164 6.52 7.60 -31.09
N ALA A 165 7.13 8.55 -30.37
CA ALA A 165 6.48 9.24 -29.26
C ALA A 165 5.19 9.99 -29.63
N ASN A 166 5.13 10.60 -30.82
CA ASN A 166 3.93 11.29 -31.28
C ASN A 166 2.77 10.32 -31.52
N GLU A 167 3.06 9.17 -32.10
CA GLU A 167 2.04 8.19 -32.48
C GLU A 167 1.57 7.37 -31.27
N LEU A 168 2.50 7.07 -30.35
CA LEU A 168 2.20 6.46 -29.05
C LEU A 168 1.38 7.40 -28.17
N ALA A 169 1.70 8.70 -28.10
CA ALA A 169 0.88 9.68 -27.40
C ALA A 169 -0.53 9.76 -27.99
N SER A 170 -0.64 9.78 -29.32
CA SER A 170 -1.94 9.77 -30.02
C SER A 170 -2.74 8.49 -29.77
N ALA A 171 -2.08 7.33 -29.72
CA ALA A 171 -2.72 6.05 -29.40
C ALA A 171 -3.19 5.97 -27.94
N LEU A 172 -2.53 6.70 -27.02
CA LEU A 172 -2.90 6.79 -25.61
C LEU A 172 -4.01 7.81 -25.35
N ASP A 173 -4.25 8.74 -26.28
CA ASP A 173 -5.24 9.83 -26.19
C ASP A 173 -6.64 9.44 -26.72
N VAL A 174 -7.06 8.18 -26.59
CA VAL A 174 -8.42 7.75 -26.98
C VAL A 174 -9.45 8.22 -25.93
N ARG A 175 -9.64 9.55 -25.86
CA ARG A 175 -10.86 10.23 -25.42
C ARG A 175 -11.19 11.29 -26.46
N GLY A 176 -12.06 10.93 -27.41
CA GLY A 176 -12.70 11.88 -28.31
C GLY A 176 -12.21 11.76 -29.75
N SER A 177 -12.94 11.04 -30.58
CA SER A 177 -12.88 11.21 -32.03
C SER A 177 -14.29 11.20 -32.58
N ALA A 178 -14.84 12.41 -32.73
CA ALA A 178 -15.93 12.71 -33.64
C ALA A 178 -15.53 13.97 -34.44
N SER A 179 -15.06 13.70 -35.66
CA SER A 179 -14.97 14.56 -36.86
C SER A 179 -14.01 15.78 -36.92
N PRO A 180 -13.52 16.13 -38.13
CA PRO A 180 -12.38 17.01 -38.37
C PRO A 180 -12.77 18.42 -38.85
N SER A 181 -11.78 19.32 -38.92
CA SER A 181 -11.72 20.72 -39.44
C SER A 181 -11.24 21.66 -38.30
N THR A 182 -10.28 22.57 -38.43
CA THR A 182 -9.73 23.32 -39.56
C THR A 182 -8.44 24.02 -39.11
N THR A 183 -7.44 24.08 -39.99
CA THR A 183 -6.29 25.02 -40.01
C THR A 183 -6.80 26.48 -39.94
N PRO A 184 -6.14 27.44 -39.24
CA PRO A 184 -4.97 28.11 -39.82
C PRO A 184 -3.81 28.48 -38.88
N GLU A 185 -2.71 28.75 -39.57
CA GLU A 185 -1.35 29.19 -39.23
C GLU A 185 -1.18 30.42 -38.30
N PRO A 186 0.08 30.69 -37.88
CA PRO A 186 0.43 31.42 -36.67
C PRO A 186 0.85 32.88 -36.94
N GLY A 187 0.95 33.67 -35.87
CA GLY A 187 1.50 35.02 -35.97
C GLY A 187 1.70 35.73 -34.65
N ARG A 188 2.97 35.73 -34.20
CA ARG A 188 3.73 36.86 -33.66
C ARG A 188 3.42 37.38 -32.24
N GLY A 189 4.51 37.59 -31.49
CA GLY A 189 4.54 38.11 -30.13
C GLY A 189 4.28 39.60 -30.02
N ASP A 190 4.11 40.08 -28.79
CA ASP A 190 5.17 40.80 -28.08
C ASP A 190 4.75 41.10 -26.62
N GLU A 191 5.79 41.16 -25.79
CA GLU A 191 6.03 42.01 -24.62
C GLU A 191 4.88 42.48 -23.70
N ALA A 192 5.12 42.19 -22.41
CA ALA A 192 5.05 43.11 -21.26
C ALA A 192 3.86 44.09 -21.13
N SER A 193 3.09 43.93 -20.06
CA SER A 193 2.90 44.99 -19.04
C SER A 193 1.96 44.53 -17.92
N THR A 194 2.48 44.49 -16.69
CA THR A 194 1.70 44.84 -15.49
C THR A 194 1.45 46.35 -15.50
N PRO A 195 0.30 46.84 -15.00
CA PRO A 195 0.35 47.39 -13.65
C PRO A 195 -0.89 47.13 -12.78
N SER A 196 -0.58 47.32 -11.50
CA SER A 196 -1.35 47.26 -10.26
C SER A 196 -2.66 48.08 -10.21
N ALA A 197 -3.50 47.66 -9.26
CA ALA A 197 -4.19 48.48 -8.25
C ALA A 197 -5.72 48.38 -8.24
N GLY A 198 -6.24 47.81 -7.15
CA GLY A 198 -7.65 47.74 -6.80
C GLY A 198 -7.82 47.65 -5.28
N THR A 199 -7.76 48.82 -4.65
CA THR A 199 -8.10 49.15 -3.25
C THR A 199 -9.37 48.48 -2.72
N GLY A 200 -9.29 47.92 -1.51
CA GLY A 200 -10.44 47.54 -0.67
C GLY A 200 -10.16 47.90 0.78
N ARG A 201 -10.82 48.96 1.26
CA ARG A 201 -10.67 49.56 2.59
C ARG A 201 -11.22 48.68 3.72
N THR A 202 -10.50 48.76 4.84
CA THR A 202 -10.90 48.50 6.23
C THR A 202 -12.17 49.25 6.64
N GLN A 203 -13.09 48.56 7.32
CA GLN A 203 -14.04 49.18 8.26
C GLN A 203 -14.18 48.32 9.52
N VAL A 204 -14.04 49.00 10.66
CA VAL A 204 -14.29 48.58 12.04
C VAL A 204 -15.81 48.60 12.29
N PRO A 205 -16.33 47.84 13.26
CA PRO A 205 -17.20 48.50 14.24
C PRO A 205 -16.98 48.04 15.70
N THR A 206 -17.18 48.99 16.62
CA THR A 206 -17.19 48.82 18.07
C THR A 206 -18.63 48.96 18.59
N SER A 207 -18.99 48.04 19.50
CA SER A 207 -19.93 48.12 20.63
C SER A 207 -21.41 48.53 20.43
N ALA A 208 -22.31 47.59 20.76
CA ALA A 208 -23.40 47.77 21.74
C ALA A 208 -24.04 46.41 22.08
N ALA A 209 -24.39 46.20 23.34
CA ALA A 209 -25.19 45.09 23.88
C ALA A 209 -26.37 45.70 24.69
N PRO A 210 -27.35 44.93 25.21
CA PRO A 210 -27.92 43.64 24.79
C PRO A 210 -29.47 43.66 24.72
N THR A 211 -30.12 42.71 24.03
CA THR A 211 -31.53 42.33 24.30
C THR A 211 -31.82 40.89 23.87
N ASP A 212 -32.44 40.15 24.78
CA ASP A 212 -33.25 38.92 24.68
C ASP A 212 -32.75 37.67 23.93
N ALA A 213 -32.56 36.61 24.73
CA ALA A 213 -32.67 35.21 24.33
C ALA A 213 -33.96 34.59 24.90
N PRO A 214 -34.64 33.67 24.18
CA PRO A 214 -35.94 33.12 24.56
C PRO A 214 -35.86 31.84 25.40
N ASN A 215 -36.97 31.59 26.10
CA ASN A 215 -37.33 30.45 26.95
C ASN A 215 -37.48 29.10 26.23
N ALA A 216 -37.03 28.03 26.91
CA ALA A 216 -37.65 26.70 27.13
C ALA A 216 -36.57 25.79 27.75
N ASP A 217 -36.77 24.88 28.71
CA ASP A 217 -37.97 24.32 29.32
C ASP A 217 -37.58 23.68 30.68
N ARG A 218 -38.45 23.91 31.66
CA ARG A 218 -38.89 23.06 32.78
C ARG A 218 -38.05 21.85 33.23
N ALA A 219 -37.54 21.91 34.48
CA ALA A 219 -37.41 20.75 35.37
C ALA A 219 -37.86 21.13 36.79
N THR A 220 -38.77 20.31 37.32
CA THR A 220 -39.47 20.44 38.61
C THR A 220 -38.53 20.23 39.81
N PRO A 221 -38.64 21.00 40.92
CA PRO A 221 -37.85 20.77 42.13
C PRO A 221 -38.43 19.66 43.03
N PRO A 222 -37.60 19.00 43.87
CA PRO A 222 -38.04 18.01 44.85
C PRO A 222 -38.71 18.64 46.08
N PRO A 223 -39.46 17.87 46.89
CA PRO A 223 -40.25 18.40 48.00
C PRO A 223 -39.39 18.87 49.18
N SER A 224 -39.84 19.97 49.78
CA SER A 224 -39.32 20.58 51.00
C SER A 224 -39.26 19.58 52.16
N ARG A 225 -38.07 19.43 52.75
CA ARG A 225 -37.85 18.74 54.03
C ARG A 225 -38.24 19.70 55.18
N PRO A 226 -38.88 19.22 56.27
CA PRO A 226 -39.26 20.05 57.40
C PRO A 226 -38.04 20.73 58.03
N ALA A 227 -38.22 21.99 58.44
CA ALA A 227 -37.25 22.76 59.21
C ALA A 227 -36.85 22.01 60.49
N GLU A 228 -35.56 21.75 60.59
CA GLU A 228 -34.87 21.34 61.82
C GLU A 228 -34.83 22.57 62.76
N PRO A 229 -35.06 22.42 64.08
CA PRO A 229 -35.14 23.55 64.99
C PRO A 229 -33.82 24.34 65.01
N GLU A 230 -33.92 25.66 64.94
CA GLU A 230 -32.81 26.60 65.11
C GLU A 230 -31.99 26.24 66.36
N PRO A 231 -30.66 26.07 66.24
CA PRO A 231 -29.82 26.04 67.43
C PRO A 231 -29.88 27.42 68.08
N GLU A 232 -30.13 27.44 69.39
CA GLU A 232 -30.12 28.64 70.23
C GLU A 232 -28.95 29.57 69.85
N ALA A 233 -29.29 30.82 69.53
CA ALA A 233 -28.34 31.85 69.13
C ALA A 233 -27.26 31.99 70.20
N ARG A 234 -26.02 31.58 69.86
CA ARG A 234 -24.84 31.99 70.62
C ARG A 234 -24.74 33.52 70.54
N PRO A 235 -24.33 34.20 71.62
CA PRO A 235 -24.04 35.63 71.56
C PRO A 235 -23.06 35.89 70.41
N ASP A 236 -23.30 36.97 69.65
CA ASP A 236 -22.38 37.44 68.63
C ASP A 236 -21.01 37.64 69.29
N PRO A 237 -19.96 36.89 68.89
CA PRO A 237 -18.67 36.99 69.54
C PRO A 237 -17.93 38.27 69.17
N THR A 238 -18.43 39.06 68.22
CA THR A 238 -17.83 40.33 67.80
C THR A 238 -17.95 41.38 68.89
N VAL A 239 -16.85 42.08 69.11
CA VAL A 239 -16.73 43.16 70.09
C VAL A 239 -16.60 44.47 69.32
N ASP A 240 -17.30 45.50 69.79
CA ASP A 240 -17.17 46.85 69.23
C ASP A 240 -15.71 47.34 69.29
N ALA A 241 -15.23 47.88 68.18
CA ALA A 241 -13.86 48.32 67.99
C ALA A 241 -13.54 49.63 68.72
N GLU A 242 -14.53 50.38 69.19
CA GLU A 242 -14.33 51.61 69.97
C GLU A 242 -13.98 51.33 71.44
N GLY A 243 -13.23 52.25 72.07
CA GLY A 243 -12.98 52.25 73.51
C GLY A 243 -11.76 51.46 74.00
N PHE A 244 -10.93 50.90 73.11
CA PHE A 244 -9.66 50.29 73.51
C PHE A 244 -8.66 51.37 73.98
N ALA A 245 -7.95 51.08 75.08
CA ALA A 245 -6.84 51.92 75.52
C ALA A 245 -5.72 51.96 74.46
N PRO A 246 -5.12 53.13 74.19
CA PRO A 246 -3.94 53.22 73.33
C PRO A 246 -2.82 52.31 73.83
N TYR A 247 -2.15 51.64 72.89
CA TYR A 247 -1.03 50.77 73.22
C TYR A 247 0.12 51.58 73.84
N GLU A 248 0.50 51.19 75.05
CA GLU A 248 1.70 51.70 75.73
C GLU A 248 2.88 50.76 75.44
N PHE A 249 3.96 51.33 74.91
CA PHE A 249 5.16 50.56 74.57
C PHE A 249 5.80 49.95 75.83
N GLY A 250 5.55 48.66 76.05
CA GLY A 250 6.15 47.83 77.09
C GLY A 250 6.67 46.50 76.55
N ALA A 251 7.49 45.80 77.34
CA ALA A 251 7.94 44.46 76.98
C ALA A 251 6.76 43.48 77.08
N SER A 252 6.23 43.05 75.95
CA SER A 252 5.26 41.95 75.89
C SER A 252 6.00 40.66 76.25
N GLU A 253 5.67 40.05 77.40
CA GLU A 253 6.32 38.81 77.86
C GLU A 253 5.72 37.59 77.12
N GLY A 254 6.51 36.96 76.25
CA GLY A 254 6.15 35.69 75.59
C GLY A 254 6.44 35.66 74.08
N GLU A 255 6.80 34.49 73.56
CA GLU A 255 6.93 34.28 72.11
C GLU A 255 5.54 34.04 71.49
N PRO A 256 5.13 34.82 70.48
CA PRO A 256 3.80 34.69 69.90
C PRO A 256 3.66 33.39 69.11
N ALA A 257 2.51 32.72 69.26
CA ALA A 257 2.20 31.50 68.55
C ALA A 257 2.03 31.73 67.03
N ALA A 258 2.17 30.67 66.24
CA ALA A 258 1.89 30.73 64.81
C ALA A 258 0.37 30.72 64.52
N LEU A 259 -0.09 31.59 63.62
CA LEU A 259 -1.44 31.57 63.09
C LEU A 259 -1.63 30.47 62.04
N VAL A 260 -2.83 29.91 61.98
CA VAL A 260 -3.27 29.09 60.84
C VAL A 260 -3.98 30.03 59.87
N VAL A 261 -3.31 30.36 58.78
CA VAL A 261 -3.80 31.26 57.73
C VAL A 261 -4.13 30.45 56.48
N ARG A 262 -5.37 30.49 56.02
CA ARG A 262 -5.85 29.74 54.86
C ARG A 262 -6.70 30.61 53.95
N ARG A 263 -6.42 30.60 52.64
CA ARG A 263 -7.35 31.19 51.67
C ARG A 263 -8.63 30.37 51.60
N ARG A 264 -9.77 31.04 51.48
CA ARG A 264 -11.05 30.37 51.22
C ARG A 264 -11.29 30.23 49.71
N PRO A 265 -12.01 29.19 49.26
CA PRO A 265 -12.41 29.04 47.85
C PRO A 265 -13.30 30.19 47.35
N GLU A 266 -14.14 30.74 48.22
CA GLU A 266 -15.10 31.81 47.93
C GLU A 266 -14.52 33.24 48.03
N GLY A 267 -13.23 33.37 48.34
CA GLY A 267 -12.55 34.65 48.53
C GLY A 267 -12.27 34.98 50.00
N GLY A 268 -11.33 35.89 50.22
CA GLY A 268 -10.83 36.25 51.55
C GLY A 268 -9.91 35.19 52.18
N VAL A 269 -9.49 35.47 53.41
CA VAL A 269 -8.52 34.68 54.18
C VAL A 269 -9.13 34.31 55.52
N HIS A 270 -9.29 33.01 55.77
CA HIS A 270 -9.63 32.49 57.09
C HIS A 270 -8.37 32.44 57.95
N VAL A 271 -8.46 33.04 59.13
CA VAL A 271 -7.37 33.10 60.11
C VAL A 271 -7.89 32.50 61.40
N SER A 272 -7.14 31.55 61.96
CA SER A 272 -7.48 30.93 63.25
C SER A 272 -6.25 30.84 64.15
N TRP A 273 -6.48 30.94 65.46
CA TRP A 273 -5.46 30.97 66.50
C TRP A 273 -5.88 30.17 67.72
N ARG A 274 -4.95 29.98 68.66
CA ARG A 274 -5.23 29.27 69.91
C ARG A 274 -5.88 30.22 70.93
N GLY A 275 -6.93 29.73 71.60
CA GLY A 275 -7.50 30.38 72.78
C GLY A 275 -6.51 30.42 73.96
N PRO A 276 -6.85 31.13 75.06
CA PRO A 276 -6.02 31.17 76.26
C PRO A 276 -5.82 29.77 76.88
N GLU A 277 -4.58 29.42 77.25
CA GLU A 277 -4.21 28.09 77.79
C GLU A 277 -4.80 27.80 79.18
N SER A 278 -5.18 28.85 79.92
CA SER A 278 -5.89 28.75 81.19
C SER A 278 -6.89 29.91 81.23
N ALA A 279 -8.16 29.60 81.00
CA ALA A 279 -9.22 30.56 81.30
C ALA A 279 -9.25 30.72 82.83
N GLU A 280 -8.68 31.81 83.35
CA GLU A 280 -9.06 32.24 84.69
C GLU A 280 -10.58 32.44 84.65
N PRO A 281 -11.36 31.71 85.46
CA PRO A 281 -12.80 31.56 85.26
C PRO A 281 -13.58 32.88 85.35
N ASP A 282 -12.95 33.94 85.85
CA ASP A 282 -13.53 35.27 86.07
C ASP A 282 -12.89 36.37 85.22
N ARG A 283 -12.19 36.04 84.12
CA ARG A 283 -11.59 37.05 83.21
C ARG A 283 -12.13 36.97 81.79
N VAL A 284 -12.42 38.14 81.22
CA VAL A 284 -12.85 38.31 79.84
C VAL A 284 -11.63 38.60 78.97
N THR A 285 -11.46 37.82 77.89
CA THR A 285 -10.41 38.03 76.88
C THR A 285 -11.02 38.52 75.58
N VAL A 286 -10.46 39.60 75.02
CA VAL A 286 -10.81 40.10 73.69
C VAL A 286 -9.58 40.05 72.80
N ASP A 287 -9.71 39.38 71.66
CA ASP A 287 -8.66 39.25 70.65
C ASP A 287 -8.91 40.23 69.50
N ARG A 288 -7.92 41.09 69.25
CA ARG A 288 -7.85 42.00 68.10
C ARG A 288 -7.03 41.33 66.99
N LEU A 289 -7.69 40.85 65.95
CA LEU A 289 -7.00 40.42 64.73
C LEU A 289 -6.71 41.65 63.88
N ILE A 290 -5.43 41.93 63.65
CA ILE A 290 -4.98 43.02 62.80
C ILE A 290 -4.24 42.48 61.58
N THR A 291 -4.24 43.28 60.53
CA THR A 291 -3.53 43.01 59.28
C THR A 291 -2.76 44.24 58.80
N SER A 292 -1.60 43.99 58.19
CA SER A 292 -0.78 44.99 57.53
C SER A 292 -0.13 44.38 56.30
N ASP A 293 -0.16 45.13 55.20
CA ASP A 293 0.55 44.77 53.99
C ASP A 293 1.97 45.36 54.03
N GLU A 294 2.92 44.70 53.38
CA GLU A 294 4.36 45.07 53.33
C GLU A 294 5.12 44.80 54.64
N PHE A 295 4.79 45.50 55.73
CA PHE A 295 5.53 45.44 56.98
C PHE A 295 4.74 44.82 58.13
N ALA A 296 5.43 44.09 59.01
CA ALA A 296 4.86 43.60 60.25
C ALA A 296 4.53 44.79 61.17
N PRO A 297 3.29 44.89 61.69
CA PRO A 297 2.94 45.99 62.58
C PRO A 297 3.66 45.86 63.92
N TYR A 298 4.06 46.99 64.49
CA TYR A 298 4.74 47.06 65.79
C TYR A 298 3.78 47.24 66.98
N SER A 299 2.52 47.61 66.71
CA SER A 299 1.47 47.76 67.71
C SER A 299 0.09 47.45 67.09
N PRO A 300 -0.92 47.12 67.90
CA PRO A 300 -2.27 46.88 67.39
C PRO A 300 -2.99 48.11 66.85
N ASP A 301 -2.45 49.29 67.12
CA ASP A 301 -3.00 50.58 66.67
C ASP A 301 -2.31 51.09 65.39
N ALA A 302 -1.18 50.48 65.00
CA ALA A 302 -0.41 50.84 63.81
C ALA A 302 -0.80 50.04 62.56
N ALA A 303 -1.84 49.20 62.65
CA ALA A 303 -2.33 48.36 61.57
C ALA A 303 -3.85 48.40 61.48
N ARG A 304 -4.38 47.82 60.41
CA ARG A 304 -5.82 47.73 60.22
C ARG A 304 -6.39 46.63 61.12
N LEU A 305 -7.44 46.96 61.86
CA LEU A 305 -8.27 45.97 62.53
C LEU A 305 -9.11 45.19 61.51
N VAL A 306 -8.99 43.87 61.51
CA VAL A 306 -9.90 42.96 60.79
C VAL A 306 -11.15 42.74 61.63
N THR A 307 -10.97 42.37 62.90
CA THR A 307 -12.05 42.22 63.87
C THR A 307 -11.52 42.30 65.31
N ALA A 308 -12.37 42.71 66.24
CA ALA A 308 -12.19 42.47 67.68
C ALA A 308 -13.24 41.44 68.10
N THR A 309 -12.82 40.35 68.75
CA THR A 309 -13.70 39.21 68.98
C THR A 309 -13.31 38.42 70.22
N THR A 310 -14.27 37.70 70.80
CA THR A 310 -14.05 36.68 71.82
C THR A 310 -13.86 35.28 71.20
N ALA A 311 -14.08 35.14 69.89
CA ALA A 311 -13.80 33.91 69.15
C ALA A 311 -12.30 33.76 68.84
N THR A 312 -11.89 32.57 68.43
CA THR A 312 -10.50 32.24 68.07
C THR A 312 -10.28 32.08 66.57
N GLU A 313 -11.20 32.62 65.77
CA GLU A 313 -11.13 32.63 64.32
C GLU A 313 -11.84 33.85 63.74
N ALA A 314 -11.40 34.26 62.55
CA ALA A 314 -11.99 35.36 61.80
C ALA A 314 -11.69 35.23 60.29
N VAL A 315 -12.37 36.07 59.51
CA VAL A 315 -12.22 36.13 58.06
C VAL A 315 -11.80 37.55 57.67
N ASP A 316 -10.72 37.65 56.89
CA ASP A 316 -10.30 38.86 56.21
C ASP A 316 -10.72 38.83 54.74
N ASP A 317 -11.73 39.62 54.38
CA ASP A 317 -12.24 39.72 53.01
C ASP A 317 -11.55 40.83 52.18
N MET A 318 -10.54 41.50 52.73
CA MET A 318 -9.87 42.58 52.03
C MET A 318 -8.90 42.08 50.96
N ALA A 319 -8.91 42.76 49.82
CA ALA A 319 -7.89 42.61 48.79
C ALA A 319 -6.50 43.00 49.30
N PHE A 320 -5.47 42.38 48.73
CA PHE A 320 -4.06 42.68 48.99
C PHE A 320 -3.64 43.94 48.24
N SER A 321 -2.94 44.86 48.90
CA SER A 321 -2.24 45.98 48.27
C SER A 321 -0.75 45.70 48.04
N HIS A 322 -0.18 44.70 48.73
CA HIS A 322 1.20 44.25 48.59
C HIS A 322 1.28 42.71 48.55
N ALA A 323 2.36 42.14 48.02
CA ALA A 323 2.53 40.70 47.91
C ALA A 323 2.67 40.01 49.28
N ALA A 324 3.22 40.72 50.26
CA ALA A 324 3.39 40.26 51.63
C ALA A 324 2.28 40.84 52.53
N ARG A 325 1.53 39.99 53.22
CA ARG A 325 0.57 40.35 54.27
C ARG A 325 0.97 39.71 55.60
N HIS A 326 0.95 40.52 56.65
CA HIS A 326 1.23 40.11 58.02
C HIS A 326 -0.06 40.16 58.84
N TYR A 327 -0.33 39.08 59.57
CA TYR A 327 -1.42 38.99 60.53
C TYR A 327 -0.86 38.91 61.94
N GLN A 328 -1.49 39.61 62.87
CA GLN A 328 -1.19 39.53 64.30
C GLN A 328 -2.48 39.49 65.10
N VAL A 329 -2.46 38.77 66.22
CA VAL A 329 -3.55 38.75 67.19
C VAL A 329 -3.03 39.31 68.50
N TRP A 330 -3.68 40.37 68.95
CA TRP A 330 -3.38 41.06 70.20
C TRP A 330 -4.51 40.83 71.19
N ARG A 331 -4.18 40.32 72.38
CA ARG A 331 -5.16 39.94 73.39
C ARG A 331 -5.20 40.96 74.52
N ASN A 332 -6.38 41.47 74.81
CA ASN A 332 -6.66 42.24 76.01
C ASN A 332 -7.40 41.35 77.02
N THR A 333 -7.08 41.46 78.31
CA THR A 333 -7.70 40.64 79.37
C THR A 333 -8.11 41.51 80.56
N GLY A 334 -9.38 41.45 80.96
CA GLY A 334 -9.96 42.22 82.06
C GLY A 334 -10.91 41.40 82.92
N ALA A 335 -11.46 41.99 83.98
CA ALA A 335 -12.52 41.39 84.79
C ALA A 335 -13.87 41.35 84.04
N ASP A 336 -14.10 42.34 83.18
CA ASP A 336 -15.25 42.42 82.27
C ASP A 336 -14.81 42.99 80.91
N LEU A 337 -15.76 43.22 80.00
CA LEU A 337 -15.47 43.70 78.64
C LEU A 337 -14.86 45.11 78.63
N ASP A 338 -15.32 46.01 79.51
CA ASP A 338 -14.85 47.39 79.56
C ASP A 338 -13.44 47.46 80.17
N ASP A 339 -13.21 46.70 81.25
CA ASP A 339 -11.88 46.52 81.85
C ASP A 339 -10.91 45.87 80.86
N ALA A 340 -11.37 44.88 80.08
CA ALA A 340 -10.54 44.27 79.04
C ALA A 340 -10.16 45.30 77.97
N LYS A 341 -11.09 46.14 77.50
CA LYS A 341 -10.78 47.20 76.53
C LYS A 341 -9.74 48.20 77.06
N LEU A 342 -9.79 48.51 78.36
CA LEU A 342 -8.85 49.43 79.01
C LEU A 342 -7.49 48.79 79.36
N ALA A 343 -7.40 47.47 79.41
CA ALA A 343 -6.16 46.75 79.68
C ALA A 343 -5.17 46.83 78.50
N GLN A 344 -3.86 46.80 78.81
CA GLN A 344 -2.82 46.77 77.77
C GLN A 344 -2.83 45.43 77.01
N PRO A 345 -2.81 45.44 75.65
CA PRO A 345 -2.84 44.22 74.85
C PRO A 345 -1.47 43.51 74.82
N VAL A 346 -1.51 42.18 74.73
CA VAL A 346 -0.32 41.31 74.56
C VAL A 346 -0.38 40.63 73.20
N LEU A 347 0.73 40.61 72.46
CA LEU A 347 0.82 39.89 71.19
C LEU A 347 0.82 38.37 71.45
N VAL A 348 -0.26 37.67 71.06
CA VAL A 348 -0.41 36.22 71.34
C VAL A 348 -0.17 35.34 70.13
N ALA A 349 -0.35 35.85 68.91
CA ALA A 349 -0.08 35.08 67.70
C ALA A 349 0.27 35.95 66.49
N ARG A 350 1.04 35.39 65.55
CA ARG A 350 1.41 36.02 64.28
C ARG A 350 1.45 35.04 63.11
N GLY A 351 1.24 35.55 61.91
CA GLY A 351 1.23 34.76 60.68
C GLY A 351 1.50 35.62 59.46
N GLN A 352 1.88 34.96 58.37
CA GLN A 352 2.25 35.61 57.11
C GLN A 352 1.55 34.91 55.96
N LEU A 353 1.23 35.67 54.92
CA LEU A 353 0.65 35.12 53.70
C LEU A 353 1.19 35.88 52.48
N VAL A 354 1.57 35.13 51.45
CA VAL A 354 1.95 35.69 50.14
C VAL A 354 0.74 35.71 49.23
N SER A 355 0.47 36.84 48.59
CA SER A 355 -0.53 36.91 47.52
C SER A 355 -0.07 36.07 46.33
N PRO A 356 -0.91 35.18 45.77
CA PRO A 356 -0.64 34.57 44.47
C PRO A 356 -0.70 35.63 43.36
N VAL A 357 -0.29 35.21 42.17
CA VAL A 357 -0.46 36.02 40.96
C VAL A 357 -1.94 36.31 40.71
N LEU A 358 -2.21 37.43 40.06
CA LEU A 358 -3.55 37.91 39.71
C LEU A 358 -3.78 37.69 38.22
N GLU A 359 -5.04 37.45 37.82
CA GLU A 359 -5.44 37.37 36.40
C GLU A 359 -4.61 36.36 35.60
N LEU A 360 -4.42 35.14 36.14
CA LEU A 360 -3.71 34.07 35.43
C LEU A 360 -4.46 33.70 34.14
N ASP A 361 -3.83 34.01 33.00
CA ASP A 361 -4.26 33.59 31.67
C ASP A 361 -3.19 32.66 31.09
N LEU A 362 -3.63 31.50 30.62
CA LEU A 362 -2.76 30.48 30.04
C LEU A 362 -3.32 30.11 28.67
N ARG A 363 -2.51 30.31 27.65
CA ARG A 363 -2.88 30.05 26.25
C ARG A 363 -1.84 29.17 25.59
N GLU A 364 -2.33 28.35 24.67
CA GLU A 364 -1.49 27.61 23.75
C GLU A 364 -1.46 28.33 22.41
N ASP A 365 -0.27 28.45 21.83
CA ASP A 365 -0.05 29.06 20.52
C ASP A 365 1.06 28.32 19.75
N GLU A 366 0.70 27.74 18.62
CA GLU A 366 1.57 26.95 17.72
C GLU A 366 2.53 25.96 18.43
N GLY A 367 2.05 25.23 19.42
CA GLY A 367 2.82 24.26 20.19
C GLY A 367 3.71 24.86 21.29
N ARG A 368 3.49 26.12 21.65
CA ARG A 368 4.10 26.82 22.79
C ARG A 368 3.02 27.15 23.81
N VAL A 369 3.38 27.17 25.09
CA VAL A 369 2.45 27.60 26.14
C VAL A 369 2.88 28.96 26.66
N ILE A 370 1.96 29.92 26.62
CA ILE A 370 2.18 31.30 27.03
C ILE A 370 1.33 31.55 28.27
N GLY A 371 1.98 31.88 29.38
CA GLY A 371 1.31 32.33 30.60
C GLY A 371 1.46 33.83 30.76
N GLN A 372 0.37 34.50 31.13
CA GLN A 372 0.35 35.92 31.47
C GLN A 372 -0.36 36.11 32.81
N TRP A 373 0.12 37.07 33.60
CA TRP A 373 -0.48 37.43 34.88
C TRP A 373 -0.01 38.81 35.33
N ARG A 374 -0.59 39.28 36.43
CA ARG A 374 -0.13 40.45 37.17
C ARG A 374 0.37 40.05 38.55
N VAL A 375 1.35 40.77 39.05
CA VAL A 375 1.88 40.64 40.42
C VAL A 375 1.61 41.90 41.21
N LEU A 376 1.50 41.78 42.54
CA LEU A 376 1.48 42.93 43.43
C LEU A 376 2.91 43.40 43.75
N PRO A 377 3.09 44.68 44.14
CA PRO A 377 4.37 45.17 44.64
C PRO A 377 4.93 44.25 45.73
N GLY A 378 6.25 44.04 45.74
CA GLY A 378 6.94 43.14 46.66
C GLY A 378 7.03 41.67 46.24
N THR A 379 6.45 41.30 45.10
CA THR A 379 6.70 39.99 44.50
C THR A 379 8.10 39.98 43.90
N THR A 380 8.97 39.10 44.36
CA THR A 380 10.37 39.02 43.91
C THR A 380 10.53 38.09 42.70
N ARG A 381 9.69 37.06 42.59
CA ARG A 381 9.72 36.08 41.50
C ARG A 381 8.38 35.35 41.36
N VAL A 382 8.11 34.79 40.19
CA VAL A 382 7.07 33.77 40.00
C VAL A 382 7.74 32.47 39.56
N GLN A 383 7.45 31.38 40.28
CA GLN A 383 7.96 30.05 39.95
C GLN A 383 6.92 29.29 39.12
N VAL A 384 7.36 28.73 37.98
CA VAL A 384 6.50 28.03 37.02
C VAL A 384 6.91 26.56 36.95
N PHE A 385 5.94 25.67 36.99
CA PHE A 385 6.15 24.22 36.91
C PHE A 385 5.31 23.64 35.76
N ARG A 386 5.94 22.84 34.89
CA ARG A 386 5.29 22.03 33.85
C ARG A 386 5.21 20.57 34.31
N ILE A 387 4.02 20.15 34.74
CA ILE A 387 3.82 18.82 35.32
C ILE A 387 2.97 17.97 34.37
N PRO A 388 3.44 16.81 33.87
CA PRO A 388 2.60 15.90 33.08
C PRO A 388 1.36 15.48 33.89
N VAL A 389 0.17 15.55 33.29
CA VAL A 389 -1.10 15.34 34.04
C VAL A 389 -1.16 13.95 34.72
N GLN A 390 -0.46 12.96 34.16
CA GLN A 390 -0.41 11.59 34.68
C GLN A 390 0.30 11.49 36.04
N VAL A 391 1.18 12.44 36.36
CA VAL A 391 1.96 12.47 37.62
C VAL A 391 1.60 13.66 38.51
N ALA A 392 0.59 14.45 38.13
CA ALA A 392 0.21 15.67 38.82
C ALA A 392 -0.27 15.44 40.27
N ALA A 393 -0.90 14.30 40.54
CA ALA A 393 -1.35 13.89 41.86
C ALA A 393 -0.16 13.51 42.77
N GLY A 394 0.59 14.51 43.24
CA GLY A 394 1.74 14.33 44.15
C GLY A 394 3.00 15.12 43.76
N ALA A 395 3.00 15.77 42.59
CA ALA A 395 4.16 16.51 42.08
C ALA A 395 4.12 18.03 42.35
N SER A 396 3.21 18.50 43.21
CA SER A 396 3.08 19.93 43.48
C SER A 396 4.35 20.51 44.10
N GLY A 397 4.89 21.57 43.49
CA GLY A 397 6.14 22.20 43.93
C GLY A 397 7.40 21.34 43.80
N ASP A 398 7.34 20.17 43.13
CA ASP A 398 8.52 19.32 42.93
C ASP A 398 9.52 20.03 41.99
N PRO A 399 10.75 20.34 42.47
CA PRO A 399 11.73 21.10 41.69
C PRO A 399 12.09 20.49 40.34
N ARG A 400 11.87 19.19 40.12
CA ARG A 400 12.15 18.52 38.83
C ARG A 400 11.27 18.97 37.68
N PHE A 401 10.09 19.51 37.98
CA PHE A 401 9.15 20.04 36.98
C PHE A 401 9.25 21.55 36.82
N ARG A 402 10.14 22.19 37.56
CA ARG A 402 10.34 23.64 37.48
C ARG A 402 10.99 23.99 36.14
N ILE A 403 10.39 24.93 35.43
CA ILE A 403 10.91 25.46 34.16
C ILE A 403 11.27 26.94 34.32
N LEU A 404 12.07 27.49 33.39
CA LEU A 404 12.39 28.92 33.32
C LEU A 404 12.88 29.47 34.67
N SER A 405 13.76 28.70 35.32
CA SER A 405 14.24 28.97 36.69
C SER A 405 15.27 30.09 36.78
N ASP A 406 15.82 30.49 35.64
CA ASP A 406 16.81 31.55 35.43
C ASP A 406 16.18 32.95 35.30
N GLU A 407 14.87 33.04 35.12
CA GLU A 407 14.13 34.30 35.01
C GLU A 407 13.26 34.58 36.24
N LEU A 408 12.87 35.85 36.44
CA LEU A 408 11.96 36.25 37.52
C LEU A 408 10.48 36.00 37.19
N ASN A 409 10.13 35.91 35.91
CA ASN A 409 8.76 35.64 35.40
C ASN A 409 7.66 36.58 35.95
N LEU A 410 7.97 37.84 36.28
CA LEU A 410 7.00 38.73 36.97
C LEU A 410 5.75 39.07 36.14
N GLY A 411 5.83 39.04 34.80
CA GLY A 411 4.70 39.34 33.91
C GLY A 411 4.13 38.14 33.15
N GLY A 412 4.70 36.95 33.31
CA GLY A 412 4.35 35.78 32.51
C GLY A 412 5.56 34.94 32.12
N PHE A 413 5.33 33.99 31.20
CA PHE A 413 6.35 33.11 30.65
C PHE A 413 5.97 32.59 29.25
N VAL A 414 6.97 32.04 28.53
CA VAL A 414 6.77 31.27 27.31
C VAL A 414 7.51 29.94 27.43
N ASP A 415 6.77 28.84 27.40
CA ASP A 415 7.34 27.50 27.37
C ASP A 415 7.38 26.96 25.94
N THR A 416 8.60 26.83 25.42
CA THR A 416 8.90 26.31 24.09
C THR A 416 9.32 24.84 24.09
N GLU A 417 9.47 24.24 25.27
CA GLU A 417 9.99 22.88 25.43
C GLU A 417 8.87 21.87 25.75
N ALA A 418 7.61 22.30 25.74
CA ALA A 418 6.49 21.41 25.99
C ALA A 418 6.29 20.43 24.82
N ASP A 419 6.07 19.16 25.13
CA ASP A 419 5.86 18.16 24.09
C ASP A 419 4.51 18.39 23.40
N ARG A 420 4.53 18.52 22.07
CA ARG A 420 3.30 18.68 21.29
C ARG A 420 2.41 17.45 21.41
N GLY A 421 1.11 17.65 21.57
CA GLY A 421 0.12 16.59 21.80
C GLY A 421 0.07 16.07 23.24
N ALA A 422 0.94 16.54 24.13
CA ALA A 422 0.89 16.21 25.55
C ALA A 422 -0.03 17.17 26.33
N ARG A 423 -0.52 16.69 27.48
CA ARG A 423 -1.35 17.46 28.42
C ARG A 423 -0.58 17.69 29.71
N TYR A 424 -0.43 18.95 30.09
CA TYR A 424 0.30 19.37 31.27
C TYR A 424 -0.60 20.16 32.22
N LEU A 425 -0.32 20.03 33.52
CA LEU A 425 -0.74 20.95 34.56
C LEU A 425 0.36 22.00 34.72
N TYR A 426 0.05 23.26 34.40
CA TYR A 426 0.91 24.40 34.72
C TYR A 426 0.55 24.90 36.12
N GLN A 427 1.55 24.91 36.99
CA GLN A 427 1.43 25.37 38.36
C GLN A 427 2.32 26.58 38.59
N VAL A 428 1.76 27.66 39.15
CA VAL A 428 2.47 28.92 39.38
C VAL A 428 2.40 29.35 40.85
N PHE A 429 3.54 29.83 41.37
CA PHE A 429 3.68 30.36 42.73
C PHE A 429 4.28 31.75 42.68
N ALA A 430 3.67 32.73 43.35
CA ALA A 430 4.33 34.01 43.60
C ALA A 430 5.26 33.88 44.81
N GLU A 431 6.40 34.56 44.76
CA GLU A 431 7.40 34.60 45.83
C GLU A 431 7.51 36.02 46.37
N ALA A 432 7.52 36.15 47.70
CA ALA A 432 7.81 37.40 48.38
C ALA A 432 8.73 37.13 49.59
N GLU A 433 9.49 38.14 49.97
CA GLU A 433 10.42 38.03 51.10
C GLU A 433 9.80 38.53 52.40
N PHE A 434 10.03 37.78 53.47
CA PHE A 434 9.75 38.17 54.84
C PHE A 434 11.05 38.08 55.63
N ASP A 435 11.55 39.21 56.14
CA ASP A 435 12.79 39.26 56.92
C ASP A 435 13.99 38.57 56.22
N GLY A 436 14.09 38.73 54.89
CA GLY A 436 15.13 38.10 54.05
C GLY A 436 14.90 36.63 53.72
N VAL A 437 13.75 36.05 54.10
CA VAL A 437 13.37 34.67 53.80
C VAL A 437 12.28 34.64 52.74
N ALA A 438 12.56 33.99 51.61
CA ALA A 438 11.59 33.77 50.56
C ALA A 438 10.45 32.83 51.01
N ARG A 439 9.21 33.27 50.77
CA ARG A 439 7.99 32.49 50.98
C ARG A 439 7.20 32.42 49.68
N LEU A 440 6.50 31.30 49.48
CA LEU A 440 5.65 31.08 48.31
C LEU A 440 4.18 31.29 48.65
N SER A 441 3.40 31.74 47.67
CA SER A 441 1.95 31.75 47.73
C SER A 441 1.36 30.33 47.73
N ALA A 442 0.04 30.23 47.87
CA ALA A 442 -0.66 29.03 47.41
C ALA A 442 -0.52 28.90 45.87
N PRO A 443 -0.50 27.68 45.31
CA PRO A 443 -0.39 27.48 43.87
C PRO A 443 -1.67 27.90 43.15
N LEU A 444 -1.52 28.47 41.96
CA LEU A 444 -2.58 28.48 40.95
C LEU A 444 -2.26 27.45 39.88
N ASN A 445 -3.28 26.72 39.45
CA ASN A 445 -3.17 25.56 38.57
C ASN A 445 -4.05 25.77 37.34
N ASN A 446 -3.53 25.48 36.16
CA ASN A 446 -4.36 25.39 34.95
C ASN A 446 -3.82 24.28 34.04
N GLU A 447 -4.74 23.53 33.42
CA GLU A 447 -4.35 22.46 32.49
C GLU A 447 -4.32 22.97 31.05
N VAL A 448 -3.28 22.60 30.32
CA VAL A 448 -3.12 22.95 28.90
C VAL A 448 -2.83 21.69 28.09
N LEU A 449 -3.55 21.54 26.98
CA LEU A 449 -3.24 20.57 25.93
C LEU A 449 -2.41 21.28 24.86
N VAL A 450 -1.19 20.81 24.61
CA VAL A 450 -0.30 21.43 23.62
C VAL A 450 -0.70 20.96 22.22
N SER A 451 -1.03 21.88 21.31
CA SER A 451 -1.44 21.51 19.96
C SER A 451 -0.29 20.88 19.18
N ALA A 452 -0.57 19.75 18.54
CA ALA A 452 0.33 19.15 17.57
C ALA A 452 -0.12 19.49 16.15
N VAL A 453 0.56 20.47 15.53
CA VAL A 453 0.56 20.60 14.07
C VAL A 453 1.31 19.40 13.51
N HIS A 454 0.56 18.38 13.13
CA HIS A 454 1.13 17.12 12.74
C HIS A 454 1.24 16.98 11.22
N ARG A 455 2.32 16.35 10.77
CA ARG A 455 2.57 16.10 9.34
C ARG A 455 2.51 14.60 9.08
N PRO A 456 1.90 14.19 7.96
CA PRO A 456 1.94 12.80 7.55
C PRO A 456 3.38 12.39 7.21
N VAL A 457 3.65 11.09 7.30
CA VAL A 457 4.90 10.50 6.82
C VAL A 457 4.81 10.35 5.30
N THR A 458 5.66 11.05 4.55
CA THR A 458 5.59 11.08 3.07
C THR A 458 6.79 10.43 2.38
N ASP A 459 7.74 9.92 3.17
CA ASP A 459 9.01 9.34 2.71
C ASP A 459 9.12 7.85 3.01
N LEU A 460 7.97 7.14 3.08
CA LEU A 460 7.98 5.68 3.22
C LEU A 460 8.79 5.06 2.07
N SER A 461 9.68 4.13 2.41
CA SER A 461 10.42 3.30 1.46
C SER A 461 10.10 1.82 1.67
N PHE A 462 10.30 1.04 0.61
CA PHE A 462 10.03 -0.39 0.54
C PHE A 462 11.21 -1.10 -0.12
N GLU A 463 11.66 -2.20 0.49
CA GLU A 463 12.72 -3.06 -0.05
C GLU A 463 12.29 -4.52 0.06
N LEU A 464 12.22 -5.22 -1.08
CA LEU A 464 11.84 -6.64 -1.15
C LEU A 464 13.08 -7.54 -1.14
N HIS A 465 13.05 -8.54 -0.25
CA HIS A 465 14.01 -9.63 -0.16
C HIS A 465 13.32 -10.93 -0.61
N ASP A 466 13.38 -11.21 -1.91
CA ASP A 466 12.66 -12.33 -2.52
C ASP A 466 13.41 -13.66 -2.34
N HIS A 467 13.27 -14.28 -1.16
CA HIS A 467 13.79 -15.62 -0.88
C HIS A 467 12.78 -16.71 -1.24
N GLU A 468 13.28 -17.84 -1.76
CA GLU A 468 12.48 -18.95 -2.33
C GLU A 468 11.38 -19.51 -1.39
N ASP A 469 11.67 -19.63 -0.10
CA ASP A 469 10.77 -20.24 0.89
C ASP A 469 9.94 -19.22 1.70
N ALA A 470 10.45 -18.00 1.84
CA ALA A 470 9.86 -16.97 2.68
C ALA A 470 10.24 -15.58 2.14
N PRO A 471 9.47 -15.03 1.18
CA PRO A 471 9.68 -13.66 0.73
C PRO A 471 9.42 -12.68 1.87
N LEU A 472 10.42 -11.83 2.15
CA LEU A 472 10.39 -10.84 3.22
C LEU A 472 10.58 -9.45 2.64
N PHE A 473 10.14 -8.42 3.34
CA PHE A 473 10.42 -7.04 2.95
C PHE A 473 10.67 -6.17 4.18
N ASP A 474 11.42 -5.09 3.95
CA ASP A 474 11.68 -4.06 4.93
C ASP A 474 10.97 -2.77 4.51
N LEU A 475 10.49 -2.02 5.50
CA LEU A 475 9.92 -0.69 5.35
C LEU A 475 10.69 0.29 6.22
N SER A 476 10.94 1.50 5.73
CA SER A 476 11.55 2.56 6.55
C SER A 476 10.98 3.94 6.23
N TRP A 477 11.02 4.84 7.22
CA TRP A 477 10.47 6.20 7.12
C TRP A 477 11.08 7.14 8.18
N SER A 478 10.93 8.45 7.99
CA SER A 478 11.33 9.46 8.99
C SER A 478 10.37 9.51 10.18
N ILE A 479 10.92 9.62 11.39
CA ILE A 479 10.11 9.75 12.61
C ILE A 479 9.38 11.10 12.61
N PRO A 480 8.04 11.14 12.63
CA PRO A 480 7.31 12.40 12.65
C PRO A 480 7.41 13.07 14.04
N PRO A 481 7.17 14.39 14.16
CA PRO A 481 7.39 15.17 15.39
C PRO A 481 6.42 14.85 16.55
N GLY A 482 5.62 13.79 16.46
CA GLY A 482 4.62 13.37 17.44
C GLY A 482 3.83 12.16 16.95
N GLY A 483 2.83 11.72 17.70
CA GLY A 483 1.89 10.68 17.29
C GLY A 483 2.46 9.25 17.17
N GLN A 484 1.57 8.28 17.02
CA GLN A 484 1.92 6.89 16.78
C GLN A 484 1.89 6.58 15.29
N VAL A 485 3.03 6.18 14.70
CA VAL A 485 3.03 5.68 13.32
C VAL A 485 2.52 4.25 13.27
N VAL A 486 1.61 4.00 12.35
CA VAL A 486 1.08 2.68 12.01
C VAL A 486 1.21 2.47 10.51
N VAL A 487 1.41 1.23 10.07
CA VAL A 487 1.51 0.91 8.65
C VAL A 487 0.43 -0.10 8.29
N TYR A 488 -0.31 0.18 7.23
CA TYR A 488 -1.30 -0.73 6.66
C TYR A 488 -0.73 -1.44 5.45
N ARG A 489 -1.08 -2.72 5.30
CA ARG A 489 -0.77 -3.55 4.14
C ARG A 489 -2.06 -4.03 3.49
N THR A 490 -2.36 -3.51 2.31
CA THR A 490 -3.58 -3.82 1.56
C THR A 490 -3.27 -4.35 0.16
N GLU A 491 -4.19 -5.12 -0.41
CA GLU A 491 -4.05 -5.66 -1.77
C GLU A 491 -4.53 -4.65 -2.82
N GLN A 492 -5.52 -3.83 -2.45
CA GLN A 492 -6.06 -2.75 -3.25
C GLN A 492 -5.65 -1.40 -2.63
N PRO A 493 -5.50 -0.35 -3.45
CA PRO A 493 -5.23 0.98 -2.93
C PRO A 493 -6.40 1.46 -2.06
N HIS A 494 -6.08 2.27 -1.06
CA HIS A 494 -7.09 2.95 -0.25
C HIS A 494 -7.82 4.03 -1.09
N GLN A 495 -8.90 4.58 -0.54
CA GLN A 495 -9.71 5.60 -1.22
C GLN A 495 -8.88 6.86 -1.51
N PRO A 496 -8.79 7.33 -2.77
CA PRO A 496 -7.96 8.48 -3.11
C PRO A 496 -8.47 9.76 -2.43
N GLY A 497 -7.53 10.59 -1.99
CA GLY A 497 -7.80 11.90 -1.40
C GLY A 497 -7.85 11.92 0.12
N ILE A 498 -7.83 10.76 0.81
CA ILE A 498 -7.76 10.71 2.28
C ILE A 498 -6.42 11.27 2.82
N GLU A 499 -5.37 11.22 2.00
CA GLU A 499 -4.05 11.78 2.27
C GLU A 499 -3.99 13.31 2.24
N ARG A 500 -5.02 13.98 1.71
CA ARG A 500 -5.01 15.46 1.52
C ARG A 500 -5.21 16.25 2.80
N GLN A 501 -5.89 15.67 3.78
CA GLN A 501 -6.22 16.36 5.03
C GLN A 501 -6.32 15.38 6.20
N ALA A 502 -6.13 15.90 7.42
CA ALA A 502 -6.33 15.12 8.63
C ALA A 502 -7.77 14.58 8.69
N THR A 503 -7.90 13.30 9.00
CA THR A 503 -9.18 12.57 9.02
C THR A 503 -9.36 11.90 10.38
N ARG A 504 -10.60 11.66 10.83
CA ARG A 504 -10.81 10.89 12.07
C ARG A 504 -10.31 9.46 11.92
N ALA A 505 -9.63 8.94 12.93
CA ALA A 505 -9.13 7.57 12.95
C ALA A 505 -10.22 6.52 12.68
N ALA A 506 -11.46 6.75 13.14
CA ALA A 506 -12.60 5.87 12.90
C ALA A 506 -13.04 5.79 11.42
N ALA A 507 -12.67 6.77 10.58
CA ALA A 507 -13.00 6.79 9.15
C ALA A 507 -12.00 6.00 8.28
N LEU A 508 -10.86 5.58 8.83
CA LEU A 508 -9.82 4.85 8.10
C LEU A 508 -10.34 3.53 7.51
N ASP A 509 -11.19 2.82 8.25
CA ASP A 509 -11.78 1.55 7.80
C ASP A 509 -12.60 1.72 6.51
N GLN A 510 -13.51 2.71 6.51
CA GLN A 510 -14.35 3.04 5.35
C GLN A 510 -13.52 3.48 4.13
N ALA A 511 -12.33 4.02 4.36
CA ALA A 511 -11.40 4.44 3.32
C ALA A 511 -10.46 3.31 2.84
N GLY A 512 -10.65 2.07 3.29
CA GLY A 512 -9.84 0.92 2.86
C GLY A 512 -8.57 0.69 3.69
N LEU A 513 -8.46 1.32 4.87
CA LEU A 513 -7.38 1.12 5.84
C LEU A 513 -7.93 0.52 7.16
N PRO A 514 -8.53 -0.69 7.14
CA PRO A 514 -9.10 -1.32 8.33
C PRO A 514 -8.01 -1.79 9.29
N VAL A 515 -8.30 -1.77 10.59
CA VAL A 515 -7.35 -2.19 11.65
C VAL A 515 -6.81 -3.61 11.42
N ALA A 516 -7.60 -4.52 10.85
CA ALA A 516 -7.17 -5.88 10.52
C ALA A 516 -6.03 -5.96 9.47
N LYS A 517 -5.81 -4.88 8.69
CA LYS A 517 -4.74 -4.76 7.70
C LYS A 517 -3.52 -4.00 8.24
N ARG A 518 -3.57 -3.55 9.50
CA ARG A 518 -2.42 -2.92 10.18
C ARG A 518 -1.34 -3.97 10.43
N LEU A 519 -0.11 -3.65 10.07
CA LEU A 519 1.06 -4.46 10.39
C LEU A 519 1.37 -4.37 11.90
N ALA A 520 1.51 -5.52 12.53
CA ALA A 520 1.84 -5.64 13.96
C ALA A 520 3.33 -5.86 14.23
N HIS A 521 4.17 -5.83 13.19
CA HIS A 521 5.60 -6.10 13.32
C HIS A 521 6.28 -4.99 14.14
N PRO A 522 7.33 -5.32 14.93
CA PRO A 522 8.04 -4.35 15.73
C PRO A 522 8.61 -3.20 14.89
N ILE A 523 8.49 -1.99 15.40
CA ILE A 523 9.12 -0.79 14.84
C ILE A 523 10.40 -0.55 15.63
N THR A 524 11.52 -0.48 14.92
CA THR A 524 12.84 -0.15 15.48
C THR A 524 13.25 1.23 15.01
N THR A 525 13.89 2.01 15.89
CA THR A 525 14.35 3.36 15.59
C THR A 525 15.87 3.43 15.59
N THR A 526 16.44 4.18 14.66
CA THR A 526 17.88 4.46 14.58
C THR A 526 18.06 5.90 14.14
N GLY A 527 18.50 6.77 15.06
CA GLY A 527 18.55 8.21 14.82
C GLY A 527 17.15 8.78 14.55
N GLN A 528 16.97 9.41 13.38
CA GLN A 528 15.70 10.01 12.94
C GLN A 528 14.86 9.09 12.04
N THR A 529 15.28 7.83 11.87
CA THR A 529 14.62 6.86 11.00
C THR A 529 13.99 5.74 11.81
N ALA A 530 12.75 5.39 11.48
CA ALA A 530 12.07 4.21 11.95
C ALA A 530 12.03 3.14 10.84
N SER A 531 12.07 1.87 11.23
CA SER A 531 11.98 0.76 10.29
C SER A 531 11.21 -0.42 10.85
N MET A 532 10.56 -1.15 9.95
CA MET A 532 9.89 -2.42 10.19
C MET A 532 10.53 -3.45 9.27
N ARG A 533 11.20 -4.44 9.86
CA ARG A 533 12.06 -5.38 9.11
C ARG A 533 11.48 -6.78 9.07
N GLN A 534 11.89 -7.55 8.07
CA GLN A 534 11.59 -8.96 7.90
C GLN A 534 10.07 -9.23 7.93
N VAL A 535 9.31 -8.37 7.26
CA VAL A 535 7.86 -8.53 7.16
C VAL A 535 7.55 -9.54 6.06
N PRO A 536 6.78 -10.60 6.31
CA PRO A 536 6.49 -11.61 5.31
C PRO A 536 5.57 -11.07 4.21
N TRP A 537 5.91 -11.34 2.97
CA TRP A 537 5.03 -11.04 1.84
C TRP A 537 3.75 -11.91 1.90
N PRO A 538 2.56 -11.34 1.67
CA PRO A 538 1.32 -12.11 1.70
C PRO A 538 1.26 -13.21 0.65
N THR A 539 0.80 -14.40 1.04
CA THR A 539 0.61 -15.52 0.12
C THR A 539 -0.45 -15.19 -0.94
N GLY A 540 -0.15 -15.50 -2.21
CA GLY A 540 -1.07 -15.30 -3.34
C GLY A 540 -1.16 -13.86 -3.87
N TRP A 541 -0.57 -12.88 -3.16
CA TRP A 541 -0.60 -11.49 -3.64
C TRP A 541 0.56 -11.26 -4.60
N THR A 542 0.26 -10.65 -5.74
CA THR A 542 1.27 -10.19 -6.72
C THR A 542 1.63 -8.72 -6.50
N ARG A 543 0.79 -7.99 -5.77
CA ARG A 543 0.97 -6.56 -5.46
C ARG A 543 0.50 -6.29 -4.04
N ALA A 544 1.14 -5.35 -3.38
CA ALA A 544 0.74 -4.85 -2.07
C ALA A 544 0.93 -3.34 -2.00
N TYR A 545 0.05 -2.67 -1.26
CA TYR A 545 0.10 -1.26 -0.98
C TYR A 545 0.41 -1.05 0.49
N PHE A 546 1.43 -0.26 0.77
CA PHE A 546 1.89 0.07 2.10
C PHE A 546 1.61 1.54 2.38
N THR A 547 0.75 1.82 3.35
CA THR A 547 0.34 3.18 3.70
C THR A 547 0.72 3.46 5.14
N THR A 548 1.58 4.46 5.36
CA THR A 548 1.82 4.99 6.70
C THR A 548 0.66 5.87 7.13
N VAL A 549 0.30 5.78 8.40
CA VAL A 549 -0.67 6.66 9.03
C VAL A 549 -0.13 7.08 10.38
N VAL A 550 -0.13 8.37 10.66
CA VAL A 550 0.21 8.86 12.00
C VAL A 550 -1.07 9.10 12.79
N LEU A 551 -1.22 8.41 13.92
CA LEU A 551 -2.36 8.51 14.81
C LEU A 551 -2.04 9.46 15.96
N LEU A 552 -2.89 10.46 16.16
CA LEU A 552 -2.73 11.47 17.21
C LEU A 552 -4.12 11.79 17.78
N GLY A 553 -4.40 11.27 18.98
CA GLY A 553 -5.75 11.36 19.56
C GLY A 553 -6.77 10.62 18.69
N ASP A 554 -7.83 11.32 18.29
CA ASP A 554 -8.87 10.82 17.38
C ASP A 554 -8.58 11.11 15.90
N MET A 555 -7.46 11.78 15.61
CA MET A 555 -7.07 12.18 14.26
C MET A 555 -6.01 11.23 13.67
N ALA A 556 -6.07 11.08 12.36
CA ALA A 556 -5.20 10.28 11.53
C ALA A 556 -4.67 11.13 10.37
N PHE A 557 -3.36 11.10 10.19
CA PHE A 557 -2.62 11.80 9.14
C PHE A 557 -2.07 10.75 8.20
N VAL A 558 -2.75 10.56 7.07
CA VAL A 558 -2.41 9.52 6.08
C VAL A 558 -1.24 9.98 5.22
N GLY A 559 -0.21 9.15 5.17
CA GLY A 559 1.03 9.35 4.43
C GLY A 559 0.99 8.95 2.98
N ASN A 560 2.18 8.97 2.35
CA ASN A 560 2.32 8.40 1.02
C ASN A 560 2.07 6.89 1.05
N THR A 561 1.62 6.35 -0.08
CA THR A 561 1.50 4.91 -0.26
C THR A 561 2.56 4.43 -1.21
N VAL A 562 3.33 3.45 -0.75
CA VAL A 562 4.31 2.75 -1.57
C VAL A 562 3.69 1.47 -2.08
N ARG A 563 3.86 1.21 -3.38
CA ARG A 563 3.47 -0.05 -4.01
C ARG A 563 4.67 -0.99 -4.01
N GLY A 564 4.47 -2.20 -3.52
CA GLY A 564 5.35 -3.33 -3.77
C GLY A 564 4.74 -4.23 -4.85
N VAL A 565 5.59 -4.78 -5.72
CA VAL A 565 5.20 -5.78 -6.71
C VAL A 565 6.11 -6.99 -6.54
N ARG A 566 5.52 -8.18 -6.56
CA ARG A 566 6.21 -9.46 -6.53
C ARG A 566 5.63 -10.37 -7.59
N VAL A 567 6.50 -10.97 -8.39
CA VAL A 567 6.13 -11.93 -9.43
C VAL A 567 6.78 -13.27 -9.10
N PRO A 568 6.03 -14.40 -9.12
CA PRO A 568 6.59 -15.71 -8.81
C PRO A 568 7.48 -16.20 -9.97
N ARG A 569 8.42 -17.09 -9.65
CA ARG A 569 9.23 -17.80 -10.66
C ARG A 569 8.37 -18.65 -11.61
N VAL A 570 8.97 -19.05 -12.73
CA VAL A 570 8.28 -19.88 -13.73
C VAL A 570 8.06 -21.30 -13.20
N GLY A 571 6.79 -21.71 -13.10
CA GLY A 571 6.39 -23.02 -12.58
C GLY A 571 6.37 -24.11 -13.65
N ARG A 572 6.81 -25.32 -13.28
CA ARG A 572 6.70 -26.57 -14.07
C ARG A 572 7.11 -26.44 -15.55
N PRO A 573 8.30 -25.89 -15.87
CA PRO A 573 8.72 -25.77 -17.25
C PRO A 573 9.06 -27.14 -17.85
N LYS A 574 8.67 -27.34 -19.10
CA LYS A 574 8.87 -28.55 -19.88
C LYS A 574 9.17 -28.19 -21.32
N LEU A 575 10.34 -28.58 -21.79
CA LEU A 575 10.71 -28.48 -23.20
C LEU A 575 10.23 -29.73 -23.94
N ILE A 576 9.45 -29.51 -25.00
CA ILE A 576 8.93 -30.54 -25.88
C ILE A 576 9.60 -30.34 -27.24
N GLU A 577 10.38 -31.33 -27.65
CA GLU A 577 11.00 -31.36 -28.96
C GLU A 577 10.29 -32.38 -29.85
N ARG A 578 9.72 -31.88 -30.95
CA ARG A 578 9.33 -32.67 -32.12
C ARG A 578 10.42 -32.42 -33.16
N VAL A 579 10.77 -33.42 -33.98
CA VAL A 579 11.92 -33.37 -34.90
C VAL A 579 12.15 -32.03 -35.61
N ASN A 580 11.11 -31.27 -35.94
CA ASN A 580 11.20 -29.95 -36.58
C ASN A 580 10.69 -28.76 -35.74
N ARG A 581 10.29 -28.94 -34.48
CA ARG A 581 9.71 -27.89 -33.63
C ARG A 581 10.07 -28.09 -32.16
N GLU A 582 10.57 -27.03 -31.54
CA GLU A 582 10.94 -26.98 -30.13
C GLU A 582 9.98 -26.02 -29.41
N ILE A 583 9.21 -26.53 -28.45
CA ILE A 583 8.19 -25.78 -27.71
C ILE A 583 8.47 -25.92 -26.22
N LEU A 584 8.68 -24.81 -25.54
CA LEU A 584 8.75 -24.76 -24.09
C LEU A 584 7.38 -24.38 -23.52
N THR A 585 6.84 -25.26 -22.68
CA THR A 585 5.59 -25.06 -21.96
C THR A 585 5.86 -24.92 -20.47
N PHE A 586 5.16 -24.04 -19.78
CA PHE A 586 5.22 -23.81 -18.33
C PHE A 586 3.86 -23.33 -17.81
N GLU A 587 3.68 -23.33 -16.50
CA GLU A 587 2.55 -22.66 -15.87
C GLU A 587 2.77 -21.14 -15.92
N TRP A 588 1.80 -20.40 -16.45
CA TRP A 588 1.94 -18.94 -16.55
C TRP A 588 2.06 -18.34 -15.14
N PRO A 589 3.14 -17.63 -14.81
CA PRO A 589 3.33 -17.07 -13.48
C PRO A 589 2.30 -15.97 -13.21
N GLU A 590 1.59 -16.07 -12.09
CA GLU A 590 0.56 -15.10 -11.73
C GLU A 590 1.16 -13.70 -11.54
N GLY A 591 0.54 -12.67 -12.12
CA GLY A 591 1.05 -11.30 -12.08
C GLY A 591 2.23 -11.02 -13.03
N ALA A 592 2.75 -12.02 -13.75
CA ALA A 592 3.74 -11.78 -14.80
C ALA A 592 3.07 -11.16 -16.03
N ASP A 593 3.70 -10.10 -16.53
CA ASP A 593 3.38 -9.44 -17.79
C ASP A 593 3.97 -10.21 -18.98
N VAL A 594 5.23 -10.63 -18.85
CA VAL A 594 5.98 -11.42 -19.84
C VAL A 594 6.87 -12.45 -19.15
N VAL A 595 7.28 -13.48 -19.90
CA VAL A 595 8.34 -14.40 -19.50
C VAL A 595 9.49 -14.25 -20.49
N LEU A 596 10.70 -14.12 -19.96
CA LEU A 596 11.94 -14.07 -20.73
C LEU A 596 12.67 -15.41 -20.61
N ALA A 597 13.17 -15.91 -21.73
CA ALA A 597 14.04 -17.08 -21.81
C ALA A 597 15.42 -16.67 -22.32
N TYR A 598 16.45 -16.96 -21.54
CA TYR A 598 17.84 -16.75 -21.90
C TYR A 598 18.52 -18.09 -22.15
N LYS A 599 19.29 -18.18 -23.24
CA LYS A 599 20.05 -19.38 -23.59
C LYS A 599 21.50 -19.24 -23.17
N SER A 600 22.06 -20.28 -22.57
CA SER A 600 23.47 -20.35 -22.18
C SER A 600 24.08 -21.73 -22.45
N MET A 601 25.41 -21.85 -22.35
CA MET A 601 26.04 -23.17 -22.22
C MET A 601 25.62 -23.82 -20.91
N ARG A 602 25.65 -25.15 -20.86
CA ARG A 602 25.25 -25.85 -19.63
C ARG A 602 26.12 -25.49 -18.44
N GLY A 603 25.48 -25.31 -17.29
CA GLY A 603 26.15 -25.01 -16.01
C GLY A 603 26.61 -23.56 -15.87
N ILE A 604 26.24 -22.66 -16.79
CA ILE A 604 26.48 -21.23 -16.64
C ILE A 604 25.48 -20.65 -15.64
N ASP A 605 25.96 -19.78 -14.75
CA ASP A 605 25.11 -19.10 -13.77
C ASP A 605 24.07 -18.18 -14.43
N SER A 606 22.88 -18.10 -13.84
CA SER A 606 21.76 -17.32 -14.39
C SER A 606 22.07 -15.83 -14.51
N ALA A 607 22.82 -15.24 -13.57
CA ALA A 607 23.16 -13.82 -13.61
C ALA A 607 24.05 -13.49 -14.83
N VAL A 608 24.91 -14.43 -15.24
CA VAL A 608 25.72 -14.30 -16.45
C VAL A 608 24.88 -14.54 -17.70
N ALA A 609 24.05 -15.59 -17.70
CA ALA A 609 23.18 -15.92 -18.84
C ALA A 609 22.20 -14.79 -19.19
N MET A 610 21.67 -14.10 -18.18
CA MET A 610 20.71 -13.00 -18.33
C MET A 610 21.30 -11.73 -18.97
N GLN A 611 22.62 -11.65 -19.15
CA GLN A 611 23.27 -10.58 -19.92
C GLN A 611 23.13 -10.80 -21.44
N GLY A 612 22.76 -12.02 -21.86
CA GLY A 612 22.55 -12.37 -23.24
C GLY A 612 21.23 -11.87 -23.83
N GLN A 613 20.97 -12.24 -25.09
CA GLN A 613 19.72 -11.90 -25.75
C GLN A 613 18.56 -12.76 -25.23
N ALA A 614 17.53 -12.10 -24.70
CA ALA A 614 16.30 -12.75 -24.29
C ALA A 614 15.39 -13.06 -25.48
N ILE A 615 14.74 -14.22 -25.41
CA ILE A 615 13.53 -14.55 -26.17
C ILE A 615 12.35 -14.27 -25.25
N GLU A 616 11.39 -13.50 -25.73
CA GLU A 616 10.27 -13.00 -24.94
C GLU A 616 8.97 -13.68 -25.38
N VAL A 617 8.11 -13.98 -24.42
CA VAL A 617 6.73 -14.39 -24.69
C VAL A 617 5.77 -13.70 -23.73
N SER A 618 4.68 -13.18 -24.25
CA SER A 618 3.59 -12.65 -23.45
C SER A 618 2.52 -13.68 -23.16
N ARG A 619 1.60 -13.38 -22.23
CA ARG A 619 0.53 -14.31 -21.87
C ARG A 619 -0.37 -14.65 -23.05
N THR A 620 -0.65 -13.65 -23.88
CA THR A 620 -1.50 -13.79 -25.07
C THR A 620 -0.81 -14.68 -26.09
N ASP A 621 0.43 -14.35 -26.47
CA ASP A 621 1.21 -15.14 -27.43
C ASP A 621 1.42 -16.57 -26.95
N TYR A 622 1.73 -16.74 -25.67
CA TYR A 622 1.92 -18.05 -25.04
C TYR A 622 0.65 -18.91 -25.14
N ARG A 623 -0.52 -18.32 -24.82
CA ARG A 623 -1.82 -19.02 -24.90
C ARG A 623 -2.16 -19.37 -26.34
N ASP A 624 -1.97 -18.43 -27.27
CA ASP A 624 -2.39 -18.57 -28.65
C ASP A 624 -1.49 -19.58 -29.40
N ARG A 625 -0.19 -19.66 -29.06
CA ARG A 625 0.76 -20.62 -29.64
C ARG A 625 0.87 -21.94 -28.87
N GLY A 626 0.30 -22.00 -27.66
CA GLY A 626 0.35 -23.14 -26.75
C GLY A 626 1.72 -23.37 -26.09
N GLY A 627 2.59 -22.35 -26.10
CA GLY A 627 3.96 -22.44 -25.59
C GLY A 627 4.87 -21.32 -26.10
N LEU A 628 6.08 -21.24 -25.54
CA LEU A 628 7.18 -20.48 -26.16
C LEU A 628 7.84 -21.36 -27.23
N GLU A 629 7.78 -20.93 -28.48
CA GLU A 629 8.41 -21.62 -29.59
C GLU A 629 9.80 -21.08 -29.89
N PHE A 630 10.75 -21.97 -30.13
CA PHE A 630 12.07 -21.61 -30.63
C PHE A 630 12.10 -21.77 -32.15
N PRO A 631 12.42 -20.70 -32.90
CA PRO A 631 12.76 -20.81 -34.31
C PRO A 631 13.84 -21.86 -34.57
N ALA A 632 13.76 -22.53 -35.72
CA ALA A 632 14.68 -23.61 -36.07
C ALA A 632 16.16 -23.18 -35.95
N GLY A 633 16.94 -23.96 -35.20
CA GLY A 633 18.36 -23.71 -34.98
C GLY A 633 18.70 -22.73 -33.86
N GLN A 634 17.71 -22.27 -33.06
CA GLN A 634 17.99 -21.44 -31.89
C GLN A 634 18.50 -22.24 -30.69
N LEU A 635 18.11 -23.50 -30.51
CA LEU A 635 18.69 -24.37 -29.49
C LEU A 635 19.92 -25.10 -30.04
N ASP A 636 20.95 -25.26 -29.19
CA ASP A 636 22.20 -25.89 -29.58
C ASP A 636 22.01 -27.41 -29.71
N VAL A 637 22.51 -28.02 -30.79
CA VAL A 637 22.39 -29.48 -31.00
C VAL A 637 23.23 -30.30 -30.01
N GLN A 638 24.24 -29.70 -29.37
CA GLN A 638 24.96 -30.29 -28.23
C GLN A 638 24.21 -30.09 -26.90
N GLY A 639 23.17 -29.24 -26.94
CA GLY A 639 22.30 -28.84 -25.86
C GLY A 639 22.79 -27.63 -25.09
N CYS A 640 21.89 -27.05 -24.32
CA CYS A 640 22.06 -25.77 -23.65
C CYS A 640 21.20 -25.70 -22.38
N ASP A 641 21.43 -24.70 -21.55
CA ASP A 641 20.50 -24.36 -20.46
C ASP A 641 19.63 -23.17 -20.89
N LEU A 642 18.36 -23.21 -20.47
CA LEU A 642 17.38 -22.14 -20.64
C LEU A 642 17.05 -21.57 -19.27
N HIS A 643 17.29 -20.27 -19.08
CA HIS A 643 16.99 -19.54 -17.85
C HIS A 643 15.71 -18.74 -18.06
N LEU A 644 14.65 -19.12 -17.34
CA LEU A 644 13.33 -18.55 -17.47
C LEU A 644 13.07 -17.56 -16.34
N VAL A 645 12.70 -16.33 -16.71
CA VAL A 645 12.50 -15.24 -15.77
C VAL A 645 11.12 -14.64 -15.98
N SER A 646 10.30 -14.69 -14.94
CA SER A 646 9.02 -13.98 -14.92
C SER A 646 9.27 -12.49 -14.71
N VAL A 647 8.56 -11.64 -15.46
CA VAL A 647 8.72 -10.19 -15.38
C VAL A 647 7.37 -9.53 -15.16
N ALA A 648 7.30 -8.65 -14.18
CA ALA A 648 6.21 -7.69 -14.00
C ALA A 648 6.73 -6.26 -14.19
N PHE A 649 5.86 -5.34 -14.59
CA PHE A 649 6.20 -3.92 -14.71
C PHE A 649 5.58 -3.10 -13.58
N ASP A 650 6.39 -2.25 -12.97
CA ASP A 650 5.99 -1.35 -11.89
C ASP A 650 6.56 0.05 -12.14
N GLY A 651 5.69 1.03 -12.43
CA GLY A 651 6.12 2.43 -12.60
C GLY A 651 7.15 2.68 -13.71
N GLY A 652 7.18 1.80 -14.73
CA GLY A 652 8.20 1.84 -15.78
C GLY A 652 9.51 1.09 -15.45
N ALA A 653 9.60 0.43 -14.29
CA ALA A 653 10.68 -0.48 -13.94
C ALA A 653 10.26 -1.95 -14.15
N ARG A 654 11.25 -2.83 -14.35
CA ARG A 654 11.05 -4.28 -14.42
C ARG A 654 11.28 -4.88 -13.04
N VAL A 655 10.33 -5.68 -12.57
CA VAL A 655 10.47 -6.54 -11.40
C VAL A 655 10.67 -7.96 -11.91
N LEU A 656 11.84 -8.53 -11.60
CA LEU A 656 12.26 -9.85 -12.07
C LEU A 656 12.08 -10.88 -10.95
N ALA A 657 11.53 -12.05 -11.27
CA ALA A 657 11.58 -13.21 -10.38
C ALA A 657 12.95 -13.88 -10.40
N GLU A 658 13.20 -14.75 -9.42
CA GLU A 658 14.31 -15.70 -9.49
C GLU A 658 14.22 -16.60 -10.74
N PRO A 659 15.35 -16.84 -11.46
CA PRO A 659 15.35 -17.64 -12.67
C PRO A 659 15.07 -19.13 -12.40
N THR A 660 14.32 -19.76 -13.31
CA THR A 660 14.15 -21.23 -13.34
C THR A 660 14.92 -21.83 -14.51
N ILE A 661 15.74 -22.85 -14.24
CA ILE A 661 16.62 -23.46 -15.27
C ILE A 661 15.98 -24.71 -15.86
N VAL A 662 16.03 -24.83 -17.20
CA VAL A 662 15.68 -26.03 -17.95
C VAL A 662 16.86 -26.46 -18.80
N THR A 663 17.36 -27.68 -18.59
CA THR A 663 18.45 -28.24 -19.40
C THR A 663 17.89 -28.94 -20.65
N TYR A 664 18.31 -28.48 -21.81
CA TYR A 664 18.06 -29.12 -23.10
C TYR A 664 19.20 -30.10 -23.44
N PRO A 665 18.91 -31.40 -23.68
CA PRO A 665 19.93 -32.41 -24.00
C PRO A 665 20.59 -32.25 -25.37
N GLY A 666 19.98 -31.51 -26.30
CA GLY A 666 20.43 -31.41 -27.69
C GLY A 666 19.89 -32.53 -28.59
N LEU A 667 19.60 -32.19 -29.84
CA LEU A 667 19.21 -33.14 -30.89
C LEU A 667 19.98 -32.86 -32.19
N LEU A 668 20.86 -33.79 -32.55
CA LEU A 668 21.55 -33.77 -33.84
C LEU A 668 20.63 -34.32 -34.94
N ARG A 669 20.29 -33.49 -35.92
CA ARG A 669 19.49 -33.90 -37.08
C ARG A 669 20.41 -34.28 -38.25
N ILE A 670 20.14 -35.44 -38.83
CA ILE A 670 20.89 -36.04 -39.93
C ILE A 670 19.91 -36.38 -41.05
N TRP A 671 20.28 -36.05 -42.28
CA TRP A 671 19.54 -36.41 -43.48
C TRP A 671 20.36 -37.36 -44.31
N TYR A 672 19.67 -38.26 -45.02
CA TYR A 672 20.33 -39.11 -46.00
C TYR A 672 19.52 -39.20 -47.29
N GLN A 673 20.21 -39.63 -48.35
CA GLN A 673 19.62 -39.97 -49.64
C GLN A 673 20.14 -41.34 -50.07
N VAL A 674 19.27 -42.13 -50.71
CA VAL A 674 19.65 -43.36 -51.41
C VAL A 674 19.44 -43.10 -52.89
N LEU A 675 20.54 -43.03 -53.64
CA LEU A 675 20.54 -42.84 -55.08
C LEU A 675 20.81 -44.19 -55.73
N GLN A 676 19.97 -44.57 -56.68
CA GLN A 676 20.09 -45.85 -57.39
C GLN A 676 20.36 -45.57 -58.87
N GLY A 677 21.22 -46.39 -59.46
CA GLY A 677 21.58 -46.32 -60.87
C GLY A 677 22.21 -47.63 -61.31
N SER A 678 22.97 -47.56 -62.40
CA SER A 678 23.75 -48.68 -62.91
C SER A 678 25.16 -48.23 -63.24
N LEU A 679 26.13 -49.07 -62.94
CA LEU A 679 27.50 -48.91 -63.39
C LEU A 679 27.56 -49.10 -64.93
N PRO A 680 28.63 -48.63 -65.60
CA PRO A 680 28.80 -48.81 -67.04
C PRO A 680 28.75 -50.27 -67.51
N ASP A 681 29.08 -51.22 -66.61
CA ASP A 681 29.03 -52.66 -66.85
C ASP A 681 27.64 -53.29 -66.59
N GLY A 682 26.62 -52.47 -66.33
CA GLY A 682 25.24 -52.89 -66.11
C GLY A 682 24.93 -53.37 -64.68
N ARG A 683 25.92 -53.43 -63.78
CA ARG A 683 25.68 -53.79 -62.37
C ARG A 683 24.93 -52.68 -61.62
N PRO A 684 24.08 -52.99 -60.63
CA PRO A 684 23.38 -51.98 -59.85
C PRO A 684 24.37 -51.11 -59.06
N ALA A 685 24.16 -49.80 -59.10
CA ALA A 685 24.88 -48.83 -58.28
C ALA A 685 23.92 -48.24 -57.25
N VAL A 686 24.24 -48.40 -55.96
CA VAL A 686 23.49 -47.76 -54.87
C VAL A 686 24.44 -46.85 -54.12
N THR A 687 24.09 -45.58 -53.99
CA THR A 687 24.89 -44.56 -53.31
C THR A 687 24.08 -44.00 -52.15
N VAL A 688 24.64 -44.05 -50.95
CA VAL A 688 24.12 -43.41 -49.74
C VAL A 688 24.88 -42.10 -49.54
N ARG A 689 24.16 -40.99 -49.50
CA ARG A 689 24.72 -39.68 -49.14
C ARG A 689 24.16 -39.25 -47.81
N VAL A 690 25.01 -38.90 -46.87
CA VAL A 690 24.64 -38.46 -45.52
C VAL A 690 25.11 -37.02 -45.31
N ARG A 691 24.26 -36.21 -44.66
CA ARG A 691 24.60 -34.84 -44.24
C ARG A 691 23.99 -34.54 -42.87
N ALA A 692 24.59 -33.60 -42.14
CA ALA A 692 24.14 -33.20 -40.81
C ALA A 692 23.60 -31.76 -40.82
N GLN A 693 22.96 -31.35 -39.71
CA GLN A 693 22.44 -29.99 -39.54
C GLN A 693 23.55 -28.95 -39.41
N GLN A 694 24.68 -29.38 -38.83
CA GLN A 694 25.90 -28.61 -38.65
C GLN A 694 27.08 -29.53 -38.93
N ASP A 695 28.29 -28.98 -38.94
CA ASP A 695 29.50 -29.79 -39.11
C ASP A 695 29.72 -30.69 -37.88
N VAL A 696 29.93 -31.98 -38.13
CA VAL A 696 30.15 -33.02 -37.13
C VAL A 696 31.46 -33.73 -37.44
N GLN A 697 32.44 -33.55 -36.55
CA GLN A 697 33.76 -34.18 -36.67
C GLN A 697 33.69 -35.71 -36.55
N HIS A 698 32.84 -36.20 -35.64
CA HIS A 698 32.66 -37.62 -35.36
C HIS A 698 31.20 -38.02 -35.56
N ALA A 699 30.88 -38.48 -36.77
CA ALA A 699 29.55 -38.97 -37.09
C ALA A 699 29.24 -40.27 -36.34
N PRO A 700 27.97 -40.54 -36.02
CA PRO A 700 27.61 -41.83 -35.47
C PRO A 700 27.78 -42.94 -36.53
N PRO A 701 27.91 -44.20 -36.11
CA PRO A 701 27.92 -45.33 -37.02
C PRO A 701 26.52 -45.56 -37.63
N PHE A 702 26.49 -46.01 -38.88
CA PHE A 702 25.28 -46.32 -39.61
C PHE A 702 25.28 -47.75 -40.16
N VAL A 703 24.08 -48.26 -40.41
CA VAL A 703 23.83 -49.55 -41.07
C VAL A 703 22.76 -49.33 -42.14
N LEU A 704 23.08 -49.70 -43.39
CA LEU A 704 22.10 -49.75 -44.46
C LEU A 704 21.44 -51.13 -44.45
N VAL A 705 20.13 -51.20 -44.31
CA VAL A 705 19.38 -52.46 -44.19
C VAL A 705 18.47 -52.63 -45.40
N HIS A 706 18.50 -53.83 -45.98
CA HIS A 706 17.55 -54.27 -46.99
C HIS A 706 16.46 -55.17 -46.39
N ASN A 707 15.20 -54.94 -46.76
CA ASN A 707 14.11 -55.86 -46.52
C ASN A 707 13.30 -56.05 -47.80
N ARG A 708 13.02 -57.31 -48.15
CA ARG A 708 12.36 -57.66 -49.42
C ARG A 708 10.90 -57.23 -49.47
N ASP A 709 10.18 -57.37 -48.36
CA ASP A 709 8.72 -57.38 -48.37
C ASP A 709 8.12 -56.05 -47.88
N ARG A 710 8.84 -55.32 -47.03
CA ARG A 710 8.39 -54.05 -46.44
C ARG A 710 9.56 -53.09 -46.20
N LEU A 711 9.23 -51.86 -45.83
CA LEU A 711 10.22 -50.91 -45.33
C LEU A 711 10.81 -51.42 -44.00
N PRO A 712 12.15 -51.51 -43.85
CA PRO A 712 12.77 -51.85 -42.57
C PRO A 712 12.35 -50.89 -41.45
N LEU A 713 11.95 -51.41 -40.29
CA LEU A 713 11.56 -50.60 -39.12
C LEU A 713 12.67 -50.48 -38.07
N THR A 714 13.61 -51.41 -38.02
CA THR A 714 14.76 -51.41 -37.09
C THR A 714 16.02 -51.93 -37.78
N ILE A 715 17.18 -51.79 -37.13
CA ILE A 715 18.46 -52.34 -37.62
C ILE A 715 18.40 -53.86 -37.83
N GLY A 716 17.60 -54.57 -37.03
CA GLY A 716 17.41 -56.03 -37.14
C GLY A 716 16.31 -56.45 -38.12
N ASP A 717 15.59 -55.51 -38.73
CA ASP A 717 14.42 -55.79 -39.59
C ASP A 717 14.81 -56.04 -41.06
N GLY A 718 15.81 -56.88 -41.28
CA GLY A 718 16.30 -57.20 -42.62
C GLY A 718 17.77 -57.59 -42.63
N ARG A 719 18.38 -57.50 -43.82
CA ARG A 719 19.79 -57.84 -44.05
C ARG A 719 20.65 -56.59 -44.15
N PRO A 720 21.70 -56.44 -43.33
CA PRO A 720 22.67 -55.36 -43.49
C PRO A 720 23.42 -55.47 -44.82
N VAL A 721 23.45 -54.37 -45.57
CA VAL A 721 24.10 -54.24 -46.88
C VAL A 721 25.55 -53.84 -46.71
N ALA A 722 26.46 -54.52 -47.42
CA ALA A 722 27.87 -54.15 -47.44
C ALA A 722 28.10 -52.89 -48.28
N VAL A 723 28.81 -51.91 -47.73
CA VAL A 723 29.11 -50.62 -48.34
C VAL A 723 30.60 -50.30 -48.31
N VAL A 724 31.05 -49.43 -49.21
CA VAL A 724 32.40 -48.89 -49.34
C VAL A 724 32.35 -47.35 -49.45
N PRO A 725 33.31 -46.60 -48.89
CA PRO A 725 33.34 -45.14 -48.99
C PRO A 725 33.63 -44.67 -50.42
N GLU A 726 33.21 -43.45 -50.75
CA GLU A 726 33.67 -42.74 -51.94
C GLU A 726 35.15 -42.36 -51.79
N GLY A 727 36.02 -42.88 -52.65
CA GLY A 727 37.47 -42.62 -52.60
C GLY A 727 38.31 -43.89 -52.79
N PRO A 728 39.45 -44.03 -52.08
CA PRO A 728 40.36 -45.15 -52.29
C PRO A 728 39.69 -46.50 -51.94
N PRO A 729 40.05 -47.59 -52.64
CA PRO A 729 39.46 -48.90 -52.42
C PRO A 729 39.71 -49.37 -50.99
N THR A 730 38.64 -49.81 -50.32
CA THR A 730 38.67 -50.35 -48.96
C THR A 730 37.78 -51.59 -48.89
N GLN A 731 37.93 -52.39 -47.82
CA GLN A 731 37.11 -53.58 -47.64
C GLN A 731 35.64 -53.21 -47.36
N PRO A 732 34.66 -53.94 -47.93
CA PRO A 732 33.25 -53.70 -47.67
C PRO A 732 32.88 -53.83 -46.19
N GLN A 733 32.07 -52.89 -45.68
CA GLN A 733 31.64 -52.82 -44.29
C GLN A 733 30.11 -52.84 -44.21
N ARG A 734 29.54 -53.51 -43.21
CA ARG A 734 28.07 -53.50 -42.95
C ARG A 734 27.66 -52.46 -41.91
N ARG A 735 28.63 -52.01 -41.11
CA ARG A 735 28.52 -50.92 -40.14
C ARG A 735 29.63 -49.93 -40.48
N PHE A 736 29.27 -48.69 -40.78
CA PHE A 736 30.20 -47.71 -41.35
C PHE A 736 30.03 -46.33 -40.71
N VAL A 737 31.06 -45.48 -40.80
CA VAL A 737 31.09 -44.16 -40.16
C VAL A 737 31.45 -43.11 -41.22
N PRO A 738 30.47 -42.39 -41.79
CA PRO A 738 30.71 -41.32 -42.75
C PRO A 738 31.17 -40.06 -42.00
N SER A 739 32.48 -39.90 -41.74
CA SER A 739 33.04 -38.74 -41.03
C SER A 739 34.12 -38.03 -41.82
N PRO A 740 34.21 -36.69 -41.73
CA PRO A 740 33.27 -35.78 -41.05
C PRO A 740 31.96 -35.61 -41.85
N LEU A 741 30.86 -35.27 -41.17
CA LEU A 741 29.61 -34.85 -41.82
C LEU A 741 29.53 -33.33 -41.85
N GLY A 742 29.20 -32.77 -43.03
CA GLY A 742 28.95 -31.34 -43.17
C GLY A 742 27.48 -31.03 -43.44
N MET A 743 27.18 -29.73 -43.48
CA MET A 743 25.86 -29.23 -43.89
C MET A 743 25.54 -29.51 -45.37
N ARG A 744 26.57 -29.62 -46.20
CA ARG A 744 26.47 -29.90 -47.64
C ARG A 744 26.98 -31.32 -47.96
N PRO A 745 26.46 -31.96 -49.02
CA PRO A 745 27.01 -33.23 -49.49
C PRO A 745 28.51 -33.12 -49.76
N SER A 746 29.28 -34.08 -49.26
CA SER A 746 30.73 -34.18 -49.44
C SER A 746 31.12 -35.64 -49.72
N PRO A 747 32.29 -35.90 -50.34
CA PRO A 747 32.76 -37.27 -50.55
C PRO A 747 32.88 -38.08 -49.25
N ALA A 748 33.27 -37.45 -48.14
CA ALA A 748 33.35 -38.09 -46.82
C ALA A 748 31.97 -38.59 -46.31
N GLY A 749 30.89 -37.93 -46.73
CA GLY A 749 29.50 -38.31 -46.46
C GLY A 749 28.90 -39.29 -47.47
N THR A 750 29.64 -39.70 -48.51
CA THR A 750 29.14 -40.57 -49.58
C THR A 750 29.71 -41.98 -49.46
N TRP A 751 28.82 -42.96 -49.52
CA TRP A 751 29.14 -44.39 -49.50
C TRP A 751 28.38 -45.11 -50.60
N HIS A 752 28.94 -46.19 -51.11
CA HIS A 752 28.34 -47.02 -52.16
C HIS A 752 28.09 -48.42 -51.64
N ALA A 753 26.98 -49.06 -52.00
CA ALA A 753 26.87 -50.49 -51.81
C ALA A 753 27.94 -51.18 -52.66
N ASP A 754 28.66 -52.15 -52.07
CA ASP A 754 29.64 -52.93 -52.83
C ASP A 754 28.92 -53.66 -53.98
N PRO A 755 29.26 -53.40 -55.26
CA PRO A 755 28.46 -53.90 -56.38
C PRO A 755 28.39 -55.43 -56.44
N GLY A 756 29.47 -56.13 -56.02
CA GLY A 756 29.54 -57.58 -56.02
C GLY A 756 28.66 -58.19 -54.93
N ALA A 757 28.87 -57.75 -53.68
CA ALA A 757 28.09 -58.19 -52.54
C ALA A 757 26.61 -57.80 -52.69
N PHE A 758 26.30 -56.62 -53.21
CA PHE A 758 24.91 -56.19 -53.43
C PHE A 758 24.20 -57.09 -54.45
N LEU A 759 24.87 -57.45 -55.56
CA LEU A 759 24.28 -58.33 -56.56
C LEU A 759 23.97 -59.73 -56.01
N GLN A 760 24.88 -60.27 -55.19
CA GLN A 760 24.79 -61.62 -54.60
C GLN A 760 23.82 -61.70 -53.41
N GLU A 761 23.80 -60.68 -52.57
CA GLU A 761 23.15 -60.73 -51.26
C GLU A 761 21.78 -60.06 -51.20
N VAL A 762 21.51 -59.11 -52.09
CA VAL A 762 20.31 -58.27 -52.08
C VAL A 762 19.40 -58.64 -53.26
N PRO A 763 18.17 -59.09 -53.02
CA PRO A 763 17.16 -59.32 -54.06
C PRO A 763 16.89 -58.08 -54.93
N PRO A 764 16.43 -58.25 -56.20
CA PRO A 764 16.17 -57.15 -57.14
C PRO A 764 14.93 -56.31 -56.79
N VAL A 765 14.26 -56.61 -55.67
CA VAL A 765 13.07 -55.92 -55.18
C VAL A 765 13.17 -55.73 -53.66
N GLY A 766 12.42 -54.77 -53.12
CA GLY A 766 12.32 -54.50 -51.70
C GLY A 766 12.66 -53.06 -51.37
N PHE A 767 13.11 -52.83 -50.14
CA PHE A 767 13.37 -51.51 -49.59
C PHE A 767 14.73 -51.47 -48.91
N LEU A 768 15.40 -50.32 -49.03
CA LEU A 768 16.64 -49.98 -48.36
C LEU A 768 16.36 -48.84 -47.39
N ARG A 769 16.78 -48.96 -46.14
CA ARG A 769 16.67 -47.87 -45.16
C ARG A 769 17.95 -47.78 -44.33
N LEU A 770 18.35 -46.55 -44.03
CA LEU A 770 19.53 -46.29 -43.22
C LEU A 770 19.14 -46.16 -41.75
N PHE A 771 19.96 -46.69 -40.86
CA PHE A 771 19.78 -46.57 -39.42
C PHE A 771 21.06 -46.10 -38.75
N VAL A 772 20.90 -45.38 -37.63
CA VAL A 772 21.99 -45.02 -36.71
C VAL A 772 22.17 -46.14 -35.70
N ASP A 773 23.40 -46.67 -35.57
CA ASP A 773 23.73 -47.80 -34.70
C ASP A 773 24.39 -47.36 -33.38
N LEU A 774 23.58 -46.72 -32.54
CA LEU A 774 23.98 -46.22 -31.22
C LEU A 774 23.19 -46.90 -30.09
N PRO A 775 23.76 -46.96 -28.87
CA PRO A 775 23.01 -47.34 -27.67
C PRO A 775 21.76 -46.45 -27.48
N PRO A 776 20.64 -46.99 -26.95
CA PRO A 776 19.38 -46.25 -26.82
C PRO A 776 19.48 -44.89 -26.11
N GLU A 777 20.33 -44.78 -25.09
CA GLU A 777 20.52 -43.55 -24.31
C GLU A 777 21.11 -42.39 -25.15
N VAL A 778 22.01 -42.72 -26.09
CA VAL A 778 22.66 -41.74 -26.97
C VAL A 778 21.82 -41.52 -28.23
N LEU A 779 21.15 -42.58 -28.71
CA LEU A 779 20.29 -42.53 -29.88
C LEU A 779 19.16 -41.50 -29.73
N ARG A 780 18.65 -41.28 -28.51
CA ARG A 780 17.65 -40.23 -28.20
C ARG A 780 18.10 -38.82 -28.56
N ARG A 781 19.40 -38.59 -28.76
CA ARG A 781 20.00 -37.29 -29.16
C ARG A 781 20.30 -37.18 -30.65
N VAL A 782 19.91 -38.18 -31.45
CA VAL A 782 20.10 -38.18 -32.90
C VAL A 782 18.78 -38.46 -33.61
N ALA A 783 18.36 -37.55 -34.46
CA ALA A 783 17.24 -37.76 -35.38
C ALA A 783 17.78 -38.01 -36.78
N LEU A 784 17.58 -39.24 -37.30
CA LEU A 784 17.82 -39.56 -38.71
C LEU A 784 16.51 -39.40 -39.48
N LEU A 785 16.50 -38.50 -40.46
CA LEU A 785 15.32 -38.18 -41.25
C LEU A 785 15.32 -39.01 -42.54
N ASP A 786 14.29 -39.84 -42.69
CA ASP A 786 14.08 -40.62 -43.91
C ASP A 786 13.77 -39.70 -45.10
N PRO A 787 14.36 -39.96 -46.29
CA PRO A 787 13.94 -39.33 -47.53
C PRO A 787 12.55 -39.86 -47.96
N PRO A 788 11.94 -39.28 -49.02
CA PRO A 788 10.67 -39.80 -49.54
C PRO A 788 10.73 -41.31 -49.78
N VAL A 789 9.75 -42.06 -49.27
CA VAL A 789 9.74 -43.55 -49.27
C VAL A 789 9.95 -44.15 -50.67
N ALA A 790 9.55 -43.45 -51.73
CA ALA A 790 9.79 -43.86 -53.11
C ALA A 790 11.28 -44.06 -53.45
N THR A 791 12.18 -43.25 -52.88
CA THR A 791 13.64 -43.36 -53.11
C THR A 791 14.28 -44.52 -52.36
N LEU A 792 13.58 -45.03 -51.34
CA LEU A 792 14.00 -46.17 -50.54
C LEU A 792 13.66 -47.52 -51.18
N ARG A 793 12.81 -47.54 -52.22
CA ARG A 793 12.45 -48.79 -52.92
C ARG A 793 13.54 -49.19 -53.91
N VAL A 794 13.96 -50.45 -53.88
CA VAL A 794 14.93 -51.00 -54.86
C VAL A 794 14.28 -51.04 -56.24
N ALA A 795 14.91 -50.39 -57.22
CA ALA A 795 14.46 -50.41 -58.61
C ALA A 795 14.63 -51.82 -59.22
N PRO A 796 13.66 -52.30 -60.02
CA PRO A 796 13.79 -53.57 -60.71
C PRO A 796 15.03 -53.56 -61.62
N ARG A 797 15.87 -54.61 -61.54
CA ARG A 797 17.02 -54.77 -62.43
C ARG A 797 16.52 -54.98 -63.86
N ALA A 798 17.07 -54.25 -64.84
CA ALA A 798 16.84 -54.57 -66.25
C ALA A 798 17.40 -55.98 -66.53
N PRO A 799 16.72 -56.83 -67.32
CA PRO A 799 17.27 -58.12 -67.71
C PRO A 799 18.59 -57.87 -68.44
N MET A 800 19.67 -58.52 -67.99
CA MET A 800 20.95 -58.47 -68.70
C MET A 800 20.70 -58.97 -70.13
N GLY A 801 20.90 -58.10 -71.12
CA GLY A 801 20.74 -58.46 -72.52
C GLY A 801 21.60 -59.67 -72.82
N GLY A 802 20.95 -60.78 -73.22
CA GLY A 802 21.66 -61.90 -73.82
C GLY A 802 22.46 -61.38 -75.01
N GLY A 803 23.78 -61.64 -75.00
CA GLY A 803 24.64 -61.29 -76.11
C GLY A 803 24.13 -61.89 -77.42
N PRO A 804 24.35 -61.24 -78.57
CA PRO A 804 23.90 -61.74 -79.85
C PRO A 804 24.68 -63.02 -80.18
N GLY A 805 23.98 -64.15 -80.26
CA GLY A 805 24.51 -65.35 -80.88
C GLY A 805 24.82 -65.05 -82.35
N GLY A 806 26.09 -65.19 -82.73
CA GLY A 806 26.55 -65.12 -84.12
C GLY A 806 26.01 -66.28 -84.97
N PRO A 807 26.07 -66.13 -86.31
CA PRO A 807 25.31 -66.91 -87.29
C PRO A 807 25.61 -68.41 -87.32
#